data_AF-A0A8J8B4F4-F1
#
_entry.id   AF-A0A8J8B4F4-F1
#
_cell.length_a   1.000
_cell.length_b   1.000
_cell.length_c   1.000
_cell.angle_alpha   90.00
_cell.angle_beta   90.00
_cell.angle_gamma   90.00
#
_symmetry.space_group_name_H-M   'P 1'
#
loop_
_entity.id
_entity.type
_entity.pdbx_description
1 polymer ?
#
loop_
_entity_poly.entity_id
_entity_poly.type
_entity_poly.pdbx_seq_one_letter_code
_entity_poly.pdbx_strand_id
1 'polypeptide(L)'
;MREPAVKKILFWCDTCNIPLLGRRCGCGAEGRSIPLLEPYDLRPALRADMDLIRALLLAQFGDIPIPKIVILNKSGGTDRADLIIMHGRRFGWLLFDPVKRRYSLDIVPEALPFLLPFAKKGILQLDEHLDQTSKVRIGGKRFPLKTPVPEGTCIISYRKKYGTGIVKEGHVRVKELGQVDPVTPDNPDWKKVIEQNRYHLKLLERDALRIIKAHIHDRPVANVSFSGGKDSTAVLHLARKAGVTSAFFIDTGIELPETIAYIESMGVPIIRKAGDFFAAVERAGPPGKDHRWCCKLLKLHPLRLYLSEIGPCVTFQGNRWYESWNRADLEETSQNPANPLQLNVSPIRNWRALEVFLYLWWQNAKINPLYEMGLERIGCYLCPAMLESEYETIRKIHPDLTDKWDSFLKRWAMKTGMPKGFTEYGLWRWRALPPKMRELCRDHGITVEKDYTLRSIPAEERKIPDIAEEIVSIDEPGYPIAKIRRDFPIVHEAIYLDSAAMSFSPEPVVNALIEFEHRYRANVGRGVHRFTQIATQRYWHAHTKVARFIHGEAGTTVFTKNTTESINMVASGLDWQPGDRVITTILEHHSNLLPWRALAAKGVELEIIGINNDYTLNIDELKETLSKGARLVAITHASNAIGTITPVREIGRLCRDHGALLLIDAAQSVPHIPFSLQEIDCDFCCFSGHKMLGPTGTGILWMKEQNINPLILGGGMVESVSQDGYQSVEGYGRYEAGTPNIAGGIGLGVAVDYLEEIGMEAIRQHEEELTTRLIDGLSRFKGVTIYAPAEPENRIGVVSFTIDGLHPHEVAERLDADAEILVRSGYHCCQPLMERLGLPEGTVRASIGLYTTENEVDLLIAAIKEINQGR
;
A
#
# COMPACT_ATOMS: atom_id res chain seq x y z
N MET A 1 12.20 -24.36 -1.87
CA MET A 1 12.01 -24.37 -0.40
C MET A 1 11.11 -25.53 -0.02
N ARG A 2 11.51 -26.41 0.91
CA ARG A 2 10.56 -27.36 1.52
C ARG A 2 9.68 -26.57 2.48
N GLU A 3 8.36 -26.61 2.33
CA GLU A 3 7.45 -26.12 3.37
C GLU A 3 7.86 -26.72 4.72
N PRO A 4 8.04 -25.93 5.79
CA PRO A 4 8.31 -26.51 7.09
C PRO A 4 7.09 -27.37 7.51
N ALA A 5 7.31 -28.42 8.30
CA ALA A 5 6.20 -29.27 8.74
C ALA A 5 5.28 -28.48 9.70
N VAL A 6 4.16 -27.96 9.18
CA VAL A 6 3.15 -27.21 9.97
C VAL A 6 2.65 -28.04 11.15
N LYS A 7 2.68 -27.50 12.38
CA LYS A 7 2.15 -28.14 13.60
C LYS A 7 0.63 -28.04 13.68
N LYS A 8 -0.08 -28.88 12.92
CA LYS A 8 -1.56 -28.90 12.87
C LYS A 8 -2.24 -29.58 14.06
N ILE A 9 -1.46 -30.15 14.98
CA ILE A 9 -1.97 -31.01 16.07
C ILE A 9 -1.42 -30.51 17.42
N LEU A 10 -2.31 -30.46 18.42
CA LEU A 10 -1.95 -30.46 19.83
C LEU A 10 -2.06 -31.89 20.35
N PHE A 11 -1.05 -32.37 21.08
CA PHE A 11 -1.13 -33.65 21.77
C PHE A 11 -1.56 -33.41 23.22
N TRP A 12 -2.36 -34.32 23.77
CA TRP A 12 -2.82 -34.27 25.16
C TRP A 12 -2.56 -35.60 25.86
N CYS A 13 -1.90 -35.56 27.01
CA CYS A 13 -1.71 -36.74 27.84
C CYS A 13 -2.97 -36.95 28.67
N ASP A 14 -3.78 -37.97 28.36
CA ASP A 14 -4.99 -38.25 29.14
C ASP A 14 -4.65 -38.79 30.55
N THR A 15 -3.46 -39.39 30.76
CA THR A 15 -2.99 -39.85 32.09
C THR A 15 -2.61 -38.71 33.02
N CYS A 16 -1.83 -37.73 32.53
CA CYS A 16 -1.41 -36.59 33.34
C CYS A 16 -2.37 -35.40 33.23
N ASN A 17 -3.37 -35.49 32.36
CA ASN A 17 -4.28 -34.42 31.97
C ASN A 17 -3.60 -33.08 31.62
N ILE A 18 -2.60 -33.13 30.73
CA ILE A 18 -1.81 -31.95 30.31
C ILE A 18 -1.59 -31.89 28.79
N PRO A 19 -1.38 -30.68 28.23
CA PRO A 19 -0.93 -30.52 26.85
C PRO A 19 0.53 -30.96 26.68
N LEU A 20 0.85 -31.44 25.49
CA LEU A 20 2.19 -31.89 25.12
C LEU A 20 2.71 -31.12 23.90
N LEU A 21 4.01 -30.80 23.93
CA LEU A 21 4.76 -30.19 22.83
C LEU A 21 5.20 -31.22 21.78
N GLY A 22 5.15 -32.51 22.11
CA GLY A 22 5.41 -33.64 21.23
C GLY A 22 4.44 -34.80 21.48
N ARG A 23 4.64 -35.94 20.80
CA ARG A 23 3.72 -37.09 20.85
C ARG A 23 3.69 -37.83 22.19
N ARG A 24 4.77 -37.76 22.99
CA ARG A 24 4.91 -38.52 24.24
C ARG A 24 5.05 -37.59 25.44
N CYS A 25 4.43 -37.99 26.54
CA CYS A 25 4.55 -37.32 27.83
C CYS A 25 5.82 -37.78 28.57
N GLY A 26 6.34 -36.96 29.48
CA GLY A 26 7.42 -37.34 30.40
C GLY A 26 7.07 -38.55 31.28
N CYS A 27 5.79 -38.85 31.49
CA CYS A 27 5.34 -40.05 32.21
C CYS A 27 5.39 -41.34 31.37
N GLY A 28 5.74 -41.25 30.08
CA GLY A 28 5.80 -42.37 29.15
C GLY A 28 4.53 -42.61 28.33
N ALA A 29 3.40 -42.03 28.71
CA ALA A 29 2.15 -42.17 27.96
C ALA A 29 2.20 -41.47 26.59
N GLU A 30 1.55 -42.06 25.58
CA GLU A 30 1.33 -41.43 24.29
C GLU A 30 0.16 -40.45 24.36
N GLY A 31 0.32 -39.28 23.74
CA GLY A 31 -0.68 -38.23 23.74
C GLY A 31 -1.73 -38.45 22.67
N ARG A 32 -3.00 -38.21 23.01
CA ARG A 32 -4.10 -38.14 22.05
C ARG A 32 -3.98 -36.89 21.20
N SER A 33 -4.24 -37.02 19.90
CA SER A 33 -4.24 -35.90 18.96
C SER A 33 -5.51 -35.06 19.07
N ILE A 34 -5.32 -33.74 19.06
CA ILE A 34 -6.38 -32.74 18.98
C ILE A 34 -6.06 -31.87 17.75
N PRO A 35 -6.84 -31.99 16.66
CA PRO A 35 -6.69 -31.13 15.50
C PRO A 35 -6.89 -29.67 15.87
N LEU A 36 -6.01 -28.80 15.40
CA LEU A 36 -6.07 -27.36 15.62
C LEU A 36 -6.73 -26.66 14.45
N LEU A 37 -7.39 -25.54 14.73
CA LEU A 37 -7.92 -24.62 13.73
C LEU A 37 -6.82 -23.67 13.25
N GLU A 38 -6.91 -23.26 11.99
CA GLU A 38 -6.03 -22.26 11.39
C GLU A 38 -6.14 -20.90 12.11
N PRO A 39 -5.01 -20.23 12.41
CA PRO A 39 -3.66 -20.45 11.88
C PRO A 39 -2.79 -21.46 12.67
N TYR A 40 -3.40 -22.34 13.46
CA TYR A 40 -2.75 -23.36 14.30
C TYR A 40 -1.94 -22.80 15.48
N ASP A 41 -2.11 -21.52 15.80
CA ASP A 41 -1.56 -20.93 17.02
C ASP A 41 -2.45 -21.24 18.22
N LEU A 42 -1.81 -21.45 19.36
CA LEU A 42 -2.49 -21.67 20.62
C LEU A 42 -1.72 -21.03 21.75
N ARG A 43 -2.43 -20.52 22.75
CA ARG A 43 -1.85 -19.86 23.92
C ARG A 43 -2.54 -20.35 25.21
N PRO A 44 -1.87 -20.27 26.36
CA PRO A 44 -2.56 -20.40 27.64
C PRO A 44 -3.62 -19.29 27.78
N ALA A 45 -4.74 -19.63 28.41
CA ALA A 45 -5.64 -18.63 28.97
C ALA A 45 -4.97 -18.04 30.23
N LEU A 46 -4.79 -16.73 30.26
CA LEU A 46 -4.19 -16.03 31.39
C LEU A 46 -5.28 -15.50 32.32
N ARG A 47 -4.92 -14.76 33.37
CA ARG A 47 -5.87 -14.37 34.42
C ARG A 47 -7.15 -13.72 33.87
N ALA A 48 -7.04 -12.69 33.03
CA ALA A 48 -8.20 -12.02 32.46
C ALA A 48 -9.07 -12.96 31.59
N ASP A 49 -8.46 -13.87 30.81
CA ASP A 49 -9.21 -14.85 30.03
C ASP A 49 -9.95 -15.83 30.95
N MET A 50 -9.29 -16.30 32.01
CA MET A 50 -9.87 -17.22 33.00
C MET A 50 -11.04 -16.60 33.75
N ASP A 51 -10.90 -15.33 34.16
CA ASP A 51 -11.96 -14.59 34.84
C ASP A 51 -13.16 -14.34 33.91
N LEU A 52 -12.90 -14.03 32.63
CA LEU A 52 -13.94 -13.89 31.62
C LEU A 52 -14.69 -15.20 31.37
N ILE A 53 -13.97 -16.31 31.17
CA ILE A 53 -14.59 -17.63 30.96
C ILE A 53 -15.42 -18.04 32.17
N ARG A 54 -14.93 -17.78 33.39
CA ARG A 54 -15.68 -18.02 34.64
C ARG A 54 -16.95 -17.19 34.71
N ALA A 55 -16.88 -15.91 34.38
CA ALA A 55 -18.05 -15.04 34.38
C ALA A 55 -19.12 -15.52 33.38
N LEU A 56 -18.72 -15.92 32.17
CA LEU A 56 -19.64 -16.43 31.14
C LEU A 56 -20.28 -17.76 31.55
N LEU A 57 -19.49 -18.70 32.08
CA LEU A 57 -20.00 -19.97 32.60
C LEU A 57 -20.98 -19.76 33.77
N LEU A 58 -20.61 -18.88 34.71
CA LEU A 58 -21.47 -18.52 35.84
C LEU A 58 -22.80 -17.89 35.38
N ALA A 59 -22.74 -17.01 34.39
CA ALA A 59 -23.93 -16.38 33.82
C ALA A 59 -24.85 -17.39 33.13
N GLN A 60 -24.29 -18.36 32.40
CA GLN A 60 -25.05 -19.23 31.50
C GLN A 60 -25.47 -20.56 32.14
N PHE A 61 -24.58 -21.20 32.91
CA PHE A 61 -24.79 -22.56 33.44
C PHE A 61 -24.70 -22.65 34.97
N GLY A 62 -24.15 -21.62 35.63
CA GLY A 62 -23.91 -21.60 37.08
C GLY A 62 -22.45 -21.83 37.41
N ASP A 63 -22.15 -22.15 38.66
CA ASP A 63 -20.76 -22.30 39.12
C ASP A 63 -20.15 -23.61 38.60
N ILE A 64 -19.45 -23.51 37.46
CA ILE A 64 -18.77 -24.63 36.79
C ILE A 64 -17.29 -24.61 37.17
N PRO A 65 -16.72 -25.72 37.70
CA PRO A 65 -15.30 -25.84 37.93
C PRO A 65 -14.48 -25.68 36.64
N ILE A 66 -13.50 -24.77 36.66
CA ILE A 66 -12.59 -24.55 35.53
C ILE A 66 -11.21 -25.12 35.89
N PRO A 67 -10.58 -25.93 35.02
CA PRO A 67 -9.24 -26.42 35.29
C PRO A 67 -8.22 -25.28 35.28
N LYS A 68 -7.09 -25.45 35.97
CA LYS A 68 -5.97 -24.50 35.94
C LYS A 68 -5.33 -24.38 34.55
N ILE A 69 -5.46 -25.44 33.75
CA ILE A 69 -4.93 -25.51 32.38
C ILE A 69 -6.08 -25.33 31.40
N VAL A 70 -6.12 -24.16 30.80
CA VAL A 70 -7.03 -23.82 29.71
C VAL A 70 -6.18 -23.30 28.56
N ILE A 71 -6.46 -23.79 27.35
CA ILE A 71 -5.76 -23.38 26.13
C ILE A 71 -6.78 -22.72 25.21
N LEU A 72 -6.36 -21.62 24.59
CA LEU A 72 -7.11 -20.92 23.57
C LEU A 72 -6.42 -21.18 22.23
N ASN A 73 -7.10 -21.88 21.33
CA ASN A 73 -6.69 -22.05 19.94
C ASN A 73 -7.37 -20.98 19.09
N LYS A 74 -6.55 -20.08 18.55
CA LYS A 74 -6.99 -18.97 17.72
C LYS A 74 -7.68 -19.48 16.46
N SER A 75 -8.81 -18.86 16.12
CA SER A 75 -9.55 -19.16 14.90
C SER A 75 -9.99 -17.87 14.19
N GLY A 76 -10.37 -17.98 12.92
CA GLY A 76 -10.86 -16.83 12.16
C GLY A 76 -12.26 -16.41 12.61
N GLY A 77 -12.43 -15.17 13.07
CA GLY A 77 -13.70 -14.56 13.49
C GLY A 77 -13.93 -13.18 12.87
N THR A 78 -15.07 -12.56 13.19
CA THR A 78 -15.33 -11.14 12.89
C THR A 78 -14.41 -10.25 13.75
N ASP A 79 -14.19 -10.64 15.00
CA ASP A 79 -13.14 -10.11 15.88
C ASP A 79 -12.47 -11.30 16.61
N ARG A 80 -12.44 -11.32 17.96
CA ARG A 80 -11.90 -12.47 18.72
C ARG A 80 -12.81 -13.69 18.57
N ALA A 81 -12.20 -14.81 18.19
CA ALA A 81 -12.82 -16.12 18.12
C ALA A 81 -11.81 -17.20 18.51
N ASP A 82 -11.88 -17.66 19.77
CA ASP A 82 -10.93 -18.64 20.31
C ASP A 82 -11.65 -19.94 20.67
N LEU A 83 -11.16 -21.05 20.14
CA LEU A 83 -11.58 -22.37 20.59
C LEU A 83 -10.93 -22.66 21.96
N ILE A 84 -11.78 -22.79 22.97
CA ILE A 84 -11.39 -23.18 24.32
C ILE A 84 -11.15 -24.69 24.34
N ILE A 85 -9.98 -25.09 24.82
CA ILE A 85 -9.61 -26.49 25.07
C ILE A 85 -9.37 -26.66 26.57
N MET A 86 -10.13 -27.57 27.18
CA MET A 86 -10.07 -27.92 28.60
C MET A 86 -10.08 -29.45 28.72
N HIS A 87 -9.28 -30.02 29.62
CA HIS A 87 -9.17 -31.49 29.79
C HIS A 87 -8.92 -32.24 28.47
N GLY A 88 -8.22 -31.60 27.53
CA GLY A 88 -7.94 -32.14 26.20
C GLY A 88 -9.17 -32.30 25.31
N ARG A 89 -10.31 -31.69 25.66
CA ARG A 89 -11.53 -31.69 24.87
C ARG A 89 -11.82 -30.28 24.37
N ARG A 90 -12.46 -30.19 23.20
CA ARG A 90 -12.97 -28.93 22.68
C ARG A 90 -14.14 -28.53 23.56
N PHE A 91 -14.03 -27.43 24.28
CA PHE A 91 -15.04 -27.01 25.24
C PHE A 91 -16.08 -26.09 24.58
N GLY A 92 -15.63 -25.16 23.74
CA GLY A 92 -16.50 -24.23 23.04
C GLY A 92 -15.72 -23.07 22.47
N TRP A 93 -16.44 -22.12 21.87
CA TRP A 93 -15.84 -20.90 21.35
C TRP A 93 -16.09 -19.72 22.28
N LEU A 94 -15.03 -19.02 22.64
CA LEU A 94 -15.07 -17.67 23.19
C LEU A 94 -15.14 -16.69 22.01
N LEU A 95 -16.26 -15.98 21.89
CA LEU A 95 -16.54 -15.08 20.77
C LEU A 95 -16.72 -13.66 21.29
N PHE A 96 -16.19 -12.67 20.58
CA PHE A 96 -16.50 -11.26 20.81
C PHE A 96 -17.36 -10.73 19.65
N ASP A 97 -18.50 -10.16 19.99
CA ASP A 97 -19.37 -9.46 19.06
C ASP A 97 -18.98 -7.96 19.04
N PRO A 98 -18.38 -7.43 17.95
CA PRO A 98 -17.93 -6.05 17.90
C PRO A 98 -19.08 -5.04 17.83
N VAL A 99 -20.29 -5.45 17.45
CA VAL A 99 -21.47 -4.57 17.41
C VAL A 99 -22.08 -4.46 18.80
N LYS A 100 -22.28 -5.59 19.47
CA LYS A 100 -22.86 -5.64 20.82
C LYS A 100 -21.84 -5.41 21.93
N ARG A 101 -20.55 -5.36 21.57
CA ARG A 101 -19.39 -5.12 22.44
C ARG A 101 -19.38 -6.04 23.66
N ARG A 102 -19.73 -7.30 23.42
CA ARG A 102 -19.89 -8.31 24.48
C ARG A 102 -19.33 -9.64 24.06
N TYR A 103 -18.80 -10.35 25.05
CA TYR A 103 -18.39 -11.73 24.87
C TYR A 103 -19.55 -12.70 24.98
N SER A 104 -19.48 -13.80 24.24
CA SER A 104 -20.34 -14.96 24.40
C SER A 104 -19.53 -16.25 24.42
N LEU A 105 -20.13 -17.29 25.01
CA LEU A 105 -19.55 -18.62 25.08
C LEU A 105 -20.48 -19.62 24.38
N ASP A 106 -19.97 -20.22 23.30
CA ASP A 106 -20.68 -21.23 22.53
C ASP A 106 -20.09 -22.61 22.79
N ILE A 107 -20.69 -23.35 23.72
CA ILE A 107 -20.26 -24.71 24.07
C ILE A 107 -20.53 -25.72 22.95
N VAL A 108 -19.73 -26.79 22.93
CA VAL A 108 -19.89 -27.94 22.03
C VAL A 108 -20.26 -29.22 22.80
N PRO A 109 -20.75 -30.28 22.12
CA PRO A 109 -21.10 -31.54 22.79
C PRO A 109 -19.98 -32.13 23.65
N GLU A 110 -18.71 -31.95 23.27
CA GLU A 110 -17.54 -32.40 24.04
C GLU A 110 -17.39 -31.75 25.43
N ALA A 111 -18.04 -30.62 25.69
CA ALA A 111 -18.04 -29.97 27.00
C ALA A 111 -19.05 -30.57 27.99
N LEU A 112 -20.09 -31.23 27.49
CA LEU A 112 -21.20 -31.71 28.30
C LEU A 112 -20.78 -32.66 29.44
N PRO A 113 -19.83 -33.60 29.26
CA PRO A 113 -19.33 -34.43 30.37
C PRO A 113 -18.83 -33.63 31.57
N PHE A 114 -18.29 -32.43 31.35
CA PHE A 114 -17.74 -31.56 32.39
C PHE A 114 -18.75 -30.53 32.92
N LEU A 115 -19.78 -30.21 32.13
CA LEU A 115 -20.80 -29.22 32.48
C LEU A 115 -21.98 -29.84 33.25
N LEU A 116 -22.51 -30.97 32.77
CA LEU A 116 -23.72 -31.59 33.31
C LEU A 116 -23.70 -31.86 34.83
N PRO A 117 -22.57 -32.24 35.45
CA PRO A 117 -22.55 -32.52 36.89
C PRO A 117 -22.75 -31.28 37.76
N PHE A 118 -22.50 -30.08 37.21
CA PHE A 118 -22.47 -28.83 37.95
C PHE A 118 -23.47 -27.79 37.43
N ALA A 119 -24.01 -27.97 36.22
CA ALA A 119 -24.95 -27.03 35.61
C ALA A 119 -26.26 -26.94 36.40
N LYS A 120 -26.57 -25.73 36.88
CA LYS A 120 -27.79 -25.41 37.64
C LYS A 120 -28.83 -24.66 36.80
N LYS A 121 -28.44 -24.12 35.65
CA LYS A 121 -29.28 -23.37 34.71
C LYS A 121 -28.76 -23.55 33.28
N GLY A 122 -29.46 -22.97 32.30
CA GLY A 122 -29.08 -23.07 30.88
C GLY A 122 -29.34 -24.45 30.27
N ILE A 123 -30.18 -25.28 30.92
CA ILE A 123 -30.64 -26.57 30.42
C ILE A 123 -32.08 -26.41 29.93
N LEU A 124 -32.30 -26.67 28.64
CA LEU A 124 -33.61 -26.67 28.01
C LEU A 124 -34.14 -28.11 27.92
N GLN A 125 -35.22 -28.38 28.64
CA GLN A 125 -35.96 -29.65 28.58
C GLN A 125 -36.86 -29.64 27.34
N LEU A 126 -36.39 -30.21 26.23
CA LEU A 126 -37.09 -30.12 24.95
C LEU A 126 -38.41 -30.90 24.95
N ASP A 127 -38.54 -31.91 25.82
CA ASP A 127 -39.79 -32.68 26.01
C ASP A 127 -40.97 -31.78 26.46
N GLU A 128 -40.70 -30.65 27.12
CA GLU A 128 -41.74 -29.70 27.57
C GLU A 128 -42.26 -28.81 26.43
N HIS A 129 -41.50 -28.71 25.33
CA HIS A 129 -41.80 -27.83 24.20
C HIS A 129 -42.31 -28.57 22.95
N LEU A 130 -42.16 -29.89 22.89
CA LEU A 130 -42.58 -30.72 21.76
C LEU A 130 -43.82 -31.55 22.09
N ASP A 131 -44.71 -31.70 21.12
CA ASP A 131 -45.84 -32.62 21.25
C ASP A 131 -45.36 -34.07 21.04
N GLN A 132 -45.86 -34.99 21.89
CA GLN A 132 -45.28 -36.31 22.18
C GLN A 132 -45.18 -37.30 20.99
N THR A 133 -45.63 -36.93 19.79
CA THR A 133 -45.91 -37.84 18.67
C THR A 133 -44.76 -38.01 17.65
N SER A 134 -43.64 -37.29 17.76
CA SER A 134 -42.58 -37.36 16.74
C SER A 134 -41.49 -38.41 17.05
N LYS A 135 -41.48 -39.54 16.32
CA LYS A 135 -40.35 -40.52 16.29
C LYS A 135 -39.12 -40.02 15.51
N VAL A 136 -38.94 -38.71 15.42
CA VAL A 136 -38.06 -38.09 14.41
C VAL A 136 -36.70 -37.77 15.02
N ARG A 137 -35.61 -38.00 14.26
CA ARG A 137 -34.26 -37.54 14.64
C ARG A 137 -34.27 -36.02 14.82
N ILE A 138 -34.00 -35.54 16.03
CA ILE A 138 -34.12 -34.13 16.44
C ILE A 138 -32.86 -33.31 16.13
N GLY A 139 -31.69 -33.93 16.14
CA GLY A 139 -30.42 -33.25 15.81
C GLY A 139 -30.46 -32.58 14.43
N GLY A 140 -29.99 -31.34 14.37
CA GLY A 140 -30.00 -30.48 13.19
C GLY A 140 -31.30 -29.69 12.97
N LYS A 141 -32.37 -29.95 13.72
CA LYS A 141 -33.69 -29.34 13.50
C LYS A 141 -33.95 -28.11 14.36
N ARG A 142 -34.87 -27.26 13.88
CA ARG A 142 -35.36 -26.06 14.55
C ARG A 142 -36.77 -26.30 15.09
N PHE A 143 -37.03 -25.90 16.33
CA PHE A 143 -38.32 -26.05 17.00
C PHE A 143 -38.75 -24.73 17.65
N PRO A 144 -40.05 -24.39 17.62
CA PRO A 144 -40.58 -23.26 18.37
C PRO A 144 -40.58 -23.56 19.87
N LEU A 145 -40.37 -22.54 20.70
CA LEU A 145 -40.40 -22.64 22.15
C LEU A 145 -41.75 -22.16 22.69
N LYS A 146 -42.41 -23.01 23.48
CA LYS A 146 -43.67 -22.69 24.17
C LYS A 146 -43.54 -21.59 25.25
N THR A 147 -42.35 -21.40 25.82
CA THR A 147 -42.08 -20.35 26.82
C THR A 147 -40.82 -19.56 26.45
N PRO A 148 -40.68 -18.31 26.92
CA PRO A 148 -39.48 -17.52 26.66
C PRO A 148 -38.25 -18.15 27.29
N VAL A 149 -37.21 -18.36 26.47
CA VAL A 149 -35.89 -18.85 26.91
C VAL A 149 -34.85 -17.83 26.47
N PRO A 150 -33.84 -17.50 27.32
CA PRO A 150 -32.77 -16.59 26.93
C PRO A 150 -32.09 -17.01 25.64
N GLU A 151 -31.81 -16.03 24.77
CA GLU A 151 -31.09 -16.28 23.53
C GLU A 151 -29.64 -16.72 23.78
N GLY A 152 -29.11 -17.54 22.88
CA GLY A 152 -27.74 -18.04 22.92
C GLY A 152 -27.66 -19.56 23.02
N THR A 153 -26.45 -20.06 23.27
CA THR A 153 -26.22 -21.49 23.40
C THR A 153 -26.84 -22.04 24.69
N CYS A 154 -27.41 -23.25 24.66
CA CYS A 154 -27.94 -23.95 25.82
C CYS A 154 -27.63 -25.45 25.75
N ILE A 155 -27.74 -26.12 26.90
CA ILE A 155 -27.73 -27.58 26.99
C ILE A 155 -29.14 -28.06 26.65
N ILE A 156 -29.26 -29.01 25.74
CA ILE A 156 -30.55 -29.63 25.41
C ILE A 156 -30.64 -30.95 26.18
N SER A 157 -31.76 -31.16 26.86
CA SER A 157 -32.14 -32.46 27.41
C SER A 157 -33.39 -32.95 26.68
N TYR A 158 -33.35 -34.16 26.15
CA TYR A 158 -34.48 -34.81 25.48
C TYR A 158 -34.43 -36.32 25.69
N ARG A 159 -35.47 -36.90 26.33
CA ARG A 159 -35.59 -38.35 26.59
C ARG A 159 -34.30 -38.97 27.18
N LYS A 160 -33.74 -38.35 28.22
CA LYS A 160 -32.48 -38.73 28.89
C LYS A 160 -31.22 -38.68 28.00
N LYS A 161 -31.28 -38.04 26.84
CA LYS A 161 -30.12 -37.68 26.02
C LYS A 161 -29.81 -36.21 26.19
N TYR A 162 -28.52 -35.89 26.08
CA TYR A 162 -28.03 -34.53 26.23
C TYR A 162 -27.35 -34.05 24.96
N GLY A 163 -27.38 -32.74 24.76
CA GLY A 163 -26.95 -32.11 23.54
C GLY A 163 -26.66 -30.63 23.72
N THR A 164 -26.32 -29.96 22.63
CA THR A 164 -26.20 -28.50 22.58
C THR A 164 -27.20 -27.94 21.59
N GLY A 165 -27.71 -26.75 21.85
CA GLY A 165 -28.62 -26.03 20.97
C GLY A 165 -28.40 -24.53 21.03
N ILE A 166 -28.94 -23.81 20.05
CA ILE A 166 -28.92 -22.35 20.01
C ILE A 166 -30.37 -21.86 20.01
N VAL A 167 -30.69 -21.01 20.99
CA VAL A 167 -31.96 -20.28 21.05
C VAL A 167 -31.82 -18.94 20.34
N LYS A 168 -32.70 -18.68 19.38
CA LYS A 168 -32.79 -17.41 18.65
C LYS A 168 -34.23 -17.16 18.21
N GLU A 169 -34.74 -15.95 18.45
CA GLU A 169 -36.09 -15.53 18.00
C GLU A 169 -37.20 -16.53 18.41
N GLY A 170 -37.21 -16.94 19.68
CA GLY A 170 -38.22 -17.87 20.22
C GLY A 170 -38.16 -19.29 19.67
N HIS A 171 -37.09 -19.64 18.95
CA HIS A 171 -36.86 -20.99 18.43
C HIS A 171 -35.54 -21.56 18.96
N VAL A 172 -35.48 -22.87 19.12
CA VAL A 172 -34.23 -23.60 19.40
C VAL A 172 -33.82 -24.43 18.18
N ARG A 173 -32.57 -24.28 17.74
CA ARG A 173 -31.92 -25.20 16.81
C ARG A 173 -31.07 -26.19 17.60
N VAL A 174 -31.46 -27.46 17.60
CA VAL A 174 -30.69 -28.53 18.25
C VAL A 174 -29.54 -28.91 17.34
N LYS A 175 -28.29 -28.83 17.83
CA LYS A 175 -27.10 -29.20 17.03
C LYS A 175 -26.97 -30.72 16.96
N GLU A 176 -26.84 -31.36 18.12
CA GLU A 176 -26.63 -32.80 18.27
C GLU A 176 -27.21 -33.28 19.60
N LEU A 177 -27.60 -34.55 19.68
CA LEU A 177 -28.09 -35.23 20.90
C LEU A 177 -27.47 -36.62 21.00
N GLY A 178 -26.91 -36.95 22.17
CA GLY A 178 -26.27 -38.23 22.44
C GLY A 178 -26.37 -38.63 23.91
N GLN A 179 -25.88 -39.82 24.23
CA GLN A 179 -25.62 -40.18 25.62
C GLN A 179 -24.36 -39.44 26.08
N VAL A 180 -24.40 -38.88 27.29
CA VAL A 180 -23.29 -38.13 27.87
C VAL A 180 -23.07 -38.65 29.28
N ASP A 181 -21.88 -39.20 29.51
CA ASP A 181 -21.46 -39.66 30.83
C ASP A 181 -20.64 -38.56 31.52
N PRO A 182 -21.04 -38.09 32.72
CA PRO A 182 -20.28 -37.20 33.58
C PRO A 182 -18.81 -37.59 33.79
N VAL A 183 -17.90 -36.61 33.77
CA VAL A 183 -16.48 -36.83 34.10
C VAL A 183 -15.96 -35.69 34.98
N THR A 184 -15.11 -36.02 35.95
CA THR A 184 -14.38 -35.05 36.79
C THR A 184 -12.89 -35.39 36.80
N PRO A 185 -12.09 -34.89 35.84
CA PRO A 185 -10.67 -35.24 35.73
C PRO A 185 -9.81 -34.54 36.79
N ASP A 186 -8.58 -35.04 36.95
CA ASP A 186 -7.54 -34.37 37.73
C ASP A 186 -7.27 -32.94 37.25
N ASN A 187 -6.87 -32.05 38.17
CA ASN A 187 -6.65 -30.62 37.91
C ASN A 187 -5.18 -30.19 38.12
N PRO A 188 -4.25 -30.62 37.24
CA PRO A 188 -2.83 -30.26 37.34
C PRO A 188 -2.59 -28.77 37.03
N ASP A 189 -1.40 -28.28 37.36
CA ASP A 189 -0.98 -26.90 37.08
C ASP A 189 0.05 -26.80 35.96
N TRP A 190 0.41 -25.57 35.58
CA TRP A 190 1.41 -25.30 34.56
C TRP A 190 2.83 -25.77 34.94
N LYS A 191 3.15 -25.94 36.23
CA LYS A 191 4.44 -26.53 36.65
C LYS A 191 4.53 -27.98 36.21
N LYS A 192 3.44 -28.75 36.34
CA LYS A 192 3.36 -30.12 35.84
C LYS A 192 3.53 -30.18 34.32
N VAL A 193 2.93 -29.24 33.58
CA VAL A 193 3.10 -29.13 32.12
C VAL A 193 4.57 -28.95 31.74
N ILE A 194 5.27 -28.02 32.41
CA ILE A 194 6.69 -27.75 32.16
C ILE A 194 7.55 -28.96 32.51
N GLU A 195 7.31 -29.61 33.65
CA GLU A 195 8.05 -30.81 34.08
C GLU A 195 7.96 -31.91 33.02
N GLN A 196 6.75 -32.23 32.57
CA GLN A 196 6.51 -33.34 31.64
C GLN A 196 6.89 -33.01 30.19
N ASN A 197 7.03 -31.72 29.83
CA ASN A 197 7.52 -31.28 28.52
C ASN A 197 8.99 -30.85 28.53
N ARG A 198 9.72 -31.03 29.63
CA ARG A 198 11.09 -30.52 29.81
C ARG A 198 12.04 -30.94 28.69
N TYR A 199 11.93 -32.17 28.19
CA TYR A 199 12.72 -32.66 27.07
C TYR A 199 12.50 -31.80 25.81
N HIS A 200 11.25 -31.54 25.44
CA HIS A 200 10.91 -30.74 24.27
C HIS A 200 11.29 -29.27 24.43
N LEU A 201 11.15 -28.69 25.63
CA LEU A 201 11.59 -27.33 25.91
C LEU A 201 13.10 -27.16 25.75
N LYS A 202 13.90 -28.13 26.21
CA LYS A 202 15.36 -28.14 26.00
C LYS A 202 15.72 -28.22 24.50
N LEU A 203 14.98 -29.00 23.71
CA LEU A 203 15.20 -29.07 22.26
C LEU A 203 14.89 -27.72 21.58
N LEU A 204 13.76 -27.10 21.92
CA LEU A 204 13.38 -25.78 21.39
C LEU A 204 14.46 -24.72 21.70
N GLU A 205 14.92 -24.66 22.96
CA GLU A 205 16.00 -23.76 23.36
C GLU A 205 17.29 -24.04 22.59
N ARG A 206 17.72 -25.31 22.53
CA ARG A 206 18.95 -25.71 21.82
C ARG A 206 18.91 -25.32 20.35
N ASP A 207 17.79 -25.59 19.68
CA ASP A 207 17.65 -25.32 18.25
C ASP A 207 17.63 -23.81 17.98
N ALA A 208 16.98 -23.01 18.82
CA ALA A 208 16.99 -21.55 18.74
C ALA A 208 18.39 -20.96 19.01
N LEU A 209 19.10 -21.46 20.04
CA LEU A 209 20.47 -21.05 20.33
C LEU A 209 21.43 -21.39 19.20
N ARG A 210 21.24 -22.54 18.54
CA ARG A 210 22.02 -22.92 17.36
C ARG A 210 21.83 -21.93 16.21
N ILE A 211 20.59 -21.50 15.95
CA ILE A 211 20.30 -20.49 14.92
C ILE A 211 20.98 -19.16 15.28
N ILE A 212 20.86 -18.70 16.53
CA ILE A 212 21.51 -17.45 16.97
C ILE A 212 23.02 -17.51 16.79
N LYS A 213 23.67 -18.59 17.26
CA LYS A 213 25.11 -18.78 17.14
C LYS A 213 25.61 -18.91 15.70
N ALA A 214 24.76 -19.43 14.80
CA ALA A 214 25.12 -19.53 13.38
C ALA A 214 25.23 -18.15 12.70
N HIS A 215 24.46 -17.16 13.17
CA HIS A 215 24.35 -15.85 12.51
C HIS A 215 24.96 -14.69 13.31
N ILE A 216 25.33 -14.88 14.58
CA ILE A 216 25.80 -13.80 15.45
C ILE A 216 27.03 -13.04 14.89
N HIS A 217 27.84 -13.69 14.04
CA HIS A 217 29.04 -13.12 13.44
C HIS A 217 28.89 -12.78 11.95
N ASP A 218 27.68 -12.86 11.39
CA ASP A 218 27.46 -12.53 9.98
C ASP A 218 27.68 -11.04 9.68
N ARG A 219 27.65 -10.18 10.71
CA ARG A 219 27.96 -8.74 10.64
C ARG A 219 28.74 -8.32 11.90
N PRO A 220 29.41 -7.14 11.87
CA PRO A 220 30.19 -6.63 13.01
C PRO A 220 29.39 -6.43 14.30
N VAL A 221 28.11 -6.07 14.21
CA VAL A 221 27.24 -5.84 15.37
C VAL A 221 26.11 -6.86 15.41
N ALA A 222 25.82 -7.41 16.59
CA ALA A 222 24.64 -8.23 16.84
C ALA A 222 23.76 -7.58 17.91
N ASN A 223 22.47 -7.46 17.65
CA ASN A 223 21.50 -6.85 18.56
C ASN A 223 20.13 -7.56 18.53
N VAL A 224 19.26 -7.20 19.48
CA VAL A 224 17.88 -7.68 19.55
C VAL A 224 16.90 -6.54 19.32
N SER A 225 15.97 -6.70 18.37
CA SER A 225 14.82 -5.81 18.24
C SER A 225 13.76 -6.22 19.27
N PHE A 226 13.70 -5.48 20.37
CA PHE A 226 12.87 -5.82 21.52
C PHE A 226 11.61 -4.97 21.57
N SER A 227 10.44 -5.58 21.33
CA SER A 227 9.16 -4.88 21.29
C SER A 227 8.37 -4.86 22.60
N GLY A 228 8.90 -5.47 23.67
CA GLY A 228 8.17 -5.66 24.92
C GLY A 228 7.09 -6.78 24.90
N GLY A 229 6.95 -7.53 23.81
CA GLY A 229 6.02 -8.66 23.71
C GLY A 229 6.66 -9.98 24.16
N LYS A 230 5.85 -11.03 24.32
CA LYS A 230 6.30 -12.39 24.71
C LYS A 230 7.36 -12.95 23.76
N ASP A 231 7.19 -12.73 22.46
CA ASP A 231 8.03 -13.30 21.42
C ASP A 231 9.41 -12.65 21.43
N SER A 232 9.47 -11.32 21.48
CA SER A 232 10.72 -10.57 21.62
C SER A 232 11.38 -10.77 22.99
N THR A 233 10.61 -11.05 24.05
CA THR A 233 11.15 -11.44 25.37
C THR A 233 11.87 -12.78 25.32
N ALA A 234 11.28 -13.79 24.67
CA ALA A 234 11.93 -15.08 24.50
C ALA A 234 13.22 -14.96 23.67
N VAL A 235 13.19 -14.18 22.59
CA VAL A 235 14.38 -13.91 21.77
C VAL A 235 15.44 -13.15 22.55
N LEU A 236 15.09 -12.13 23.32
CA LEU A 236 16.04 -11.40 24.17
C LEU A 236 16.73 -12.34 25.17
N HIS A 237 15.96 -13.23 25.81
CA HIS A 237 16.51 -14.21 26.75
C HIS A 237 17.46 -15.21 26.06
N LEU A 238 17.06 -15.75 24.89
CA LEU A 238 17.89 -16.67 24.10
C LEU A 238 19.16 -15.99 23.57
N ALA A 239 19.05 -14.76 23.07
CA ALA A 239 20.17 -14.00 22.53
C ALA A 239 21.19 -13.65 23.61
N ARG A 240 20.74 -13.22 24.80
CA ARG A 240 21.61 -13.01 25.96
C ARG A 240 22.35 -14.29 26.36
N LYS A 241 21.68 -15.44 26.37
CA LYS A 241 22.33 -16.76 26.60
C LYS A 241 23.36 -17.13 25.54
N ALA A 242 23.20 -16.63 24.31
CA ALA A 242 24.14 -16.84 23.22
C ALA A 242 25.30 -15.81 23.18
N GLY A 243 25.29 -14.81 24.07
CA GLY A 243 26.32 -13.77 24.15
C GLY A 243 25.97 -12.42 23.52
N VAL A 244 24.74 -12.23 23.01
CA VAL A 244 24.28 -10.94 22.47
C VAL A 244 23.88 -10.02 23.64
N THR A 245 24.60 -8.92 23.82
CA THR A 245 24.35 -7.96 24.91
C THR A 245 23.50 -6.76 24.47
N SER A 246 23.57 -6.38 23.19
CA SER A 246 22.85 -5.23 22.66
C SER A 246 21.38 -5.55 22.35
N ALA A 247 20.50 -4.63 22.72
CA ALA A 247 19.08 -4.65 22.38
C ALA A 247 18.58 -3.22 22.29
N PHE A 248 17.47 -3.00 21.59
CA PHE A 248 16.85 -1.68 21.51
C PHE A 248 15.33 -1.80 21.40
N PHE A 249 14.65 -0.74 21.82
CA PHE A 249 13.23 -0.52 21.58
C PHE A 249 13.04 0.83 20.90
N ILE A 250 12.21 0.86 19.85
CA ILE A 250 11.78 2.11 19.22
C ILE A 250 10.46 2.52 19.84
N ASP A 251 10.47 3.64 20.55
CA ASP A 251 9.27 4.24 21.14
C ASP A 251 8.53 5.03 20.07
N THR A 252 7.29 4.60 19.79
CA THR A 252 6.44 5.23 18.77
C THR A 252 5.73 6.49 19.28
N GLY A 253 5.84 6.82 20.57
CA GLY A 253 5.12 7.92 21.21
C GLY A 253 3.66 7.60 21.54
N ILE A 254 3.17 6.41 21.18
CA ILE A 254 1.80 5.93 21.41
C ILE A 254 1.78 4.52 22.01
N GLU A 255 2.79 4.21 22.83
CA GLU A 255 2.89 2.96 23.57
C GLU A 255 2.10 3.00 24.87
N LEU A 256 1.72 1.83 25.40
CA LEU A 256 1.10 1.74 26.72
C LEU A 256 2.15 1.98 27.82
N PRO A 257 1.82 2.73 28.91
CA PRO A 257 2.76 3.02 30.00
C PRO A 257 3.38 1.75 30.61
N GLU A 258 2.60 0.68 30.76
CA GLU A 258 3.06 -0.61 31.28
C GLU A 258 4.08 -1.28 30.35
N THR A 259 3.98 -1.04 29.04
CA THR A 259 4.96 -1.56 28.08
C THR A 259 6.28 -0.80 28.20
N ILE A 260 6.23 0.53 28.34
CA ILE A 260 7.43 1.34 28.59
C ILE A 260 8.11 0.91 29.89
N ALA A 261 7.36 0.84 31.00
CA ALA A 261 7.89 0.39 32.29
C ALA A 261 8.44 -1.03 32.24
N TYR A 262 7.79 -1.94 31.50
CA TYR A 262 8.30 -3.29 31.28
C TYR A 262 9.64 -3.27 30.54
N ILE A 263 9.77 -2.48 29.48
CA ILE A 263 10.99 -2.38 28.67
C ILE A 263 12.16 -1.82 29.49
N GLU A 264 11.91 -0.77 30.28
CA GLU A 264 12.89 -0.22 31.22
C GLU A 264 13.34 -1.28 32.23
N SER A 265 12.40 -2.06 32.80
CA SER A 265 12.71 -3.12 33.76
C SER A 265 13.56 -4.27 33.18
N MET A 266 13.60 -4.40 31.86
CA MET A 266 14.41 -5.38 31.13
C MET A 266 15.82 -4.87 30.79
N GLY A 267 16.12 -3.60 31.12
CA GLY A 267 17.39 -2.94 30.84
C GLY A 267 17.62 -2.73 29.34
N VAL A 268 16.56 -2.47 28.57
CA VAL A 268 16.66 -2.25 27.13
C VAL A 268 16.58 -0.75 26.83
N PRO A 269 17.57 -0.17 26.12
CA PRO A 269 17.53 1.22 25.68
C PRO A 269 16.26 1.58 24.88
N ILE A 270 15.65 2.71 25.24
CA ILE A 270 14.47 3.27 24.57
C ILE A 270 14.92 4.39 23.63
N ILE A 271 14.63 4.24 22.34
CA ILE A 271 14.96 5.20 21.29
C ILE A 271 13.72 6.04 20.98
N ARG A 272 13.73 7.31 21.38
CA ARG A 272 12.65 8.28 21.18
C ARG A 272 12.99 9.23 20.02
N LYS A 273 12.86 8.73 18.80
CA LYS A 273 13.05 9.51 17.56
C LYS A 273 11.76 9.58 16.71
N ALA A 274 10.62 9.16 17.25
CA ALA A 274 9.34 9.14 16.54
C ALA A 274 8.69 10.53 16.45
N GLY A 275 8.03 10.81 15.32
CA GLY A 275 7.26 12.04 15.12
C GLY A 275 5.94 12.05 15.89
N ASP A 276 5.20 13.17 15.80
CA ASP A 276 3.90 13.31 16.45
C ASP A 276 2.80 12.55 15.68
N PHE A 277 2.29 11.46 16.29
CA PHE A 277 1.19 10.68 15.75
C PHE A 277 -0.08 11.51 15.53
N PHE A 278 -0.45 12.36 16.48
CA PHE A 278 -1.71 13.10 16.40
C PHE A 278 -1.64 14.21 15.35
N ALA A 279 -0.48 14.84 15.16
CA ALA A 279 -0.27 15.74 14.02
C ALA A 279 -0.27 15.02 12.67
N ALA A 280 0.22 13.77 12.62
CA ALA A 280 0.21 12.96 11.40
C ALA A 280 -1.20 12.45 11.04
N VAL A 281 -1.98 12.01 12.04
CA VAL A 281 -3.28 11.37 11.82
C VAL A 281 -4.37 12.35 11.37
N GLU A 282 -4.30 13.61 11.81
CA GLU A 282 -5.18 14.68 11.32
C GLU A 282 -5.06 14.91 9.80
N ARG A 283 -3.87 14.65 9.24
CA ARG A 283 -3.57 14.80 7.80
C ARG A 283 -3.71 13.50 7.01
N ALA A 284 -3.44 12.36 7.64
CA ALA A 284 -3.41 11.05 6.95
C ALA A 284 -4.72 10.26 7.10
N GLY A 285 -5.60 10.66 8.01
CA GLY A 285 -6.72 9.83 8.43
C GLY A 285 -6.27 8.63 9.25
N PRO A 286 -7.22 7.86 9.83
CA PRO A 286 -6.89 6.74 10.70
C PRO A 286 -6.09 5.66 9.94
N PRO A 287 -5.06 5.05 10.58
CA PRO A 287 -4.31 3.96 9.96
C PRO A 287 -5.17 2.69 9.85
N GLY A 288 -4.92 1.87 8.82
CA GLY A 288 -5.60 0.59 8.60
C GLY A 288 -4.70 -0.62 8.81
N LYS A 289 -5.27 -1.83 8.97
CA LYS A 289 -4.56 -3.12 9.06
C LYS A 289 -3.80 -3.42 7.76
N ASP A 290 -4.42 -3.07 6.64
CA ASP A 290 -3.95 -3.14 5.28
C ASP A 290 -3.09 -1.92 4.88
N HIS A 291 -3.18 -0.82 5.62
CA HIS A 291 -2.42 0.41 5.37
C HIS A 291 -1.88 1.04 6.67
N ARG A 292 -0.86 0.39 7.26
CA ARG A 292 -0.24 0.78 8.55
C ARG A 292 0.80 1.89 8.38
N TRP A 293 0.41 3.05 7.85
CA TRP A 293 1.32 4.19 7.66
C TRP A 293 2.01 4.61 8.96
N CYS A 294 1.32 4.48 10.10
CA CYS A 294 1.86 4.80 11.42
C CYS A 294 3.10 3.96 11.76
N CYS A 295 3.18 2.69 11.33
CA CYS A 295 4.36 1.86 11.54
C CYS A 295 5.54 2.34 10.68
N LYS A 296 5.30 2.80 9.45
CA LYS A 296 6.36 3.34 8.58
C LYS A 296 6.96 4.60 9.22
N LEU A 297 6.10 5.54 9.61
CA LEU A 297 6.49 6.83 10.17
C LEU A 297 7.11 6.71 11.57
N LEU A 298 6.45 6.02 12.49
CA LEU A 298 6.80 6.08 13.92
C LEU A 298 7.74 4.96 14.36
N LYS A 299 7.90 3.92 13.53
CA LYS A 299 8.72 2.75 13.89
C LYS A 299 9.86 2.51 12.92
N LEU A 300 9.57 2.39 11.62
CA LEU A 300 10.60 2.03 10.63
C LEU A 300 11.56 3.18 10.33
N HIS A 301 11.06 4.42 10.20
CA HIS A 301 11.92 5.58 9.96
C HIS A 301 12.87 5.86 11.15
N PRO A 302 12.40 5.94 12.42
CA PRO A 302 13.28 6.04 13.58
C PRO A 302 14.27 4.88 13.71
N LEU A 303 13.84 3.66 13.34
CA LEU A 303 14.72 2.50 13.29
C LEU A 303 15.83 2.67 12.26
N ARG A 304 15.53 3.15 11.05
CA ARG A 304 16.54 3.41 10.00
C ARG A 304 17.61 4.38 10.52
N LEU A 305 17.20 5.49 11.13
CA LEU A 305 18.10 6.50 11.70
C LEU A 305 18.97 5.95 12.84
N TYR A 306 18.41 5.11 13.69
CA TYR A 306 19.17 4.46 14.77
C TYR A 306 20.19 3.45 14.23
N LEU A 307 19.80 2.64 13.24
CA LEU A 307 20.69 1.62 12.68
C LEU A 307 21.79 2.21 11.81
N SER A 308 21.59 3.37 11.16
CA SER A 308 22.66 4.06 10.43
C SER A 308 23.80 4.52 11.34
N GLU A 309 23.51 4.83 12.60
CA GLU A 309 24.53 5.18 13.61
C GLU A 309 25.36 3.95 14.07
N ILE A 310 24.80 2.74 13.93
CA ILE A 310 25.42 1.48 14.38
C ILE A 310 26.19 0.79 13.25
N GLY A 311 25.79 1.02 11.98
CA GLY A 311 26.37 0.37 10.82
C GLY A 311 25.84 -1.07 10.59
N PRO A 312 26.57 -1.91 9.84
CA PRO A 312 26.12 -3.25 9.48
C PRO A 312 25.88 -4.14 10.71
N CYS A 313 24.69 -4.73 10.80
CA CYS A 313 24.29 -5.48 11.98
C CYS A 313 23.41 -6.69 11.68
N VAL A 314 23.45 -7.66 12.59
CA VAL A 314 22.50 -8.76 12.71
C VAL A 314 21.49 -8.39 13.79
N THR A 315 20.21 -8.46 13.46
CA THR A 315 19.11 -8.17 14.39
C THR A 315 18.27 -9.41 14.60
N PHE A 316 18.28 -9.92 15.84
CA PHE A 316 17.41 -11.01 16.26
C PHE A 316 16.01 -10.48 16.60
N GLN A 317 14.98 -11.11 16.04
CA GLN A 317 13.58 -10.66 16.19
C GLN A 317 12.61 -11.82 16.47
N GLY A 318 11.52 -11.51 17.17
CA GLY A 318 10.50 -12.48 17.60
C GLY A 318 9.39 -12.75 16.57
N ASN A 319 9.73 -13.09 15.32
CA ASN A 319 8.73 -13.43 14.32
C ASN A 319 8.44 -14.94 14.30
N ARG A 320 7.16 -15.34 14.24
CA ARG A 320 6.72 -16.74 14.23
C ARG A 320 5.76 -17.03 13.08
N TRP A 321 5.73 -18.29 12.63
CA TRP A 321 4.80 -18.74 11.60
C TRP A 321 3.35 -18.50 11.98
N TYR A 322 2.99 -19.00 13.16
CA TYR A 322 1.60 -19.16 13.55
C TYR A 322 0.94 -17.83 13.98
N GLU A 323 1.72 -16.75 14.10
CA GLU A 323 1.22 -15.46 14.61
C GLU A 323 0.18 -14.81 13.67
N SER A 324 0.42 -14.86 12.36
CA SER A 324 -0.49 -14.30 11.34
C SER A 324 -0.13 -14.81 9.95
N TRP A 325 -1.11 -14.81 9.04
CA TRP A 325 -0.89 -15.11 7.62
C TRP A 325 0.24 -14.28 7.00
N ASN A 326 0.31 -12.99 7.31
CA ASN A 326 1.36 -12.09 6.78
C ASN A 326 2.79 -12.44 7.26
N ARG A 327 2.92 -13.24 8.33
CA ARG A 327 4.21 -13.68 8.88
C ARG A 327 4.54 -15.12 8.50
N ALA A 328 3.58 -15.84 7.88
CA ALA A 328 3.71 -17.23 7.53
C ALA A 328 4.77 -17.48 6.45
N ASP A 329 5.01 -16.49 5.58
CA ASP A 329 5.92 -16.60 4.43
C ASP A 329 7.29 -15.96 4.67
N LEU A 330 7.53 -15.34 5.83
CA LEU A 330 8.82 -14.71 6.13
C LEU A 330 9.92 -15.76 6.31
N GLU A 331 11.07 -15.58 5.66
CA GLU A 331 12.21 -16.48 5.85
C GLU A 331 12.77 -16.42 7.29
N GLU A 332 13.48 -17.46 7.73
CA GLU A 332 14.15 -17.50 9.04
C GLU A 332 15.19 -16.37 9.13
N THR A 333 15.91 -16.15 8.04
CA THR A 333 16.87 -15.07 7.83
C THR A 333 16.44 -14.23 6.65
N SER A 334 16.43 -12.91 6.78
CA SER A 334 16.12 -12.03 5.65
C SER A 334 16.92 -10.73 5.72
N GLN A 335 17.38 -10.25 4.57
CA GLN A 335 17.92 -8.90 4.48
C GLN A 335 16.80 -7.89 4.70
N ASN A 336 17.03 -6.85 5.50
CA ASN A 336 16.01 -5.82 5.68
C ASN A 336 15.89 -5.00 4.37
N PRO A 337 14.73 -5.01 3.69
CA PRO A 337 14.54 -4.25 2.46
C PRO A 337 14.67 -2.73 2.66
N ALA A 338 14.39 -2.23 3.88
CA ALA A 338 14.50 -0.81 4.22
C ALA A 338 15.88 -0.41 4.79
N ASN A 339 16.75 -1.39 5.07
CA ASN A 339 18.13 -1.15 5.49
C ASN A 339 19.02 -2.34 5.06
N PRO A 340 19.62 -2.30 3.87
CA PRO A 340 20.39 -3.41 3.32
C PRO A 340 21.58 -3.87 4.19
N LEU A 341 22.05 -3.02 5.12
CA LEU A 341 23.12 -3.35 6.05
C LEU A 341 22.66 -4.19 7.25
N GLN A 342 21.34 -4.36 7.42
CA GLN A 342 20.74 -5.14 8.50
C GLN A 342 20.30 -6.52 8.01
N LEU A 343 20.86 -7.57 8.63
CA LEU A 343 20.39 -8.95 8.49
C LEU A 343 19.44 -9.30 9.63
N ASN A 344 18.18 -9.61 9.32
CA ASN A 344 17.21 -10.04 10.30
C ASN A 344 17.25 -11.56 10.50
N VAL A 345 17.16 -12.02 11.76
CA VAL A 345 17.15 -13.45 12.11
C VAL A 345 16.02 -13.75 13.10
N SER A 346 15.22 -14.77 12.81
CA SER A 346 14.04 -15.16 13.61
C SER A 346 14.20 -16.53 14.26
N PRO A 347 14.90 -16.66 15.40
CA PRO A 347 15.32 -17.95 15.95
C PRO A 347 14.17 -18.82 16.52
N ILE A 348 12.98 -18.24 16.71
CA ILE A 348 11.80 -18.93 17.22
C ILE A 348 10.71 -19.14 16.15
N ARG A 349 11.09 -19.10 14.86
CA ARG A 349 10.17 -19.10 13.72
C ARG A 349 9.11 -20.21 13.76
N ASN A 350 9.47 -21.38 14.27
CA ASN A 350 8.64 -22.59 14.34
C ASN A 350 7.92 -22.78 15.69
N TRP A 351 7.93 -21.77 16.56
CA TRP A 351 7.26 -21.80 17.86
C TRP A 351 5.81 -21.29 17.75
N ARG A 352 4.90 -21.91 18.49
CA ARG A 352 3.53 -21.46 18.80
C ARG A 352 3.58 -20.58 20.07
N ALA A 353 2.55 -19.77 20.30
CA ALA A 353 2.50 -18.90 21.48
C ALA A 353 2.60 -19.72 22.79
N LEU A 354 2.01 -20.92 22.86
CA LEU A 354 2.14 -21.83 24.00
C LEU A 354 3.61 -22.18 24.29
N GLU A 355 4.39 -22.46 23.26
CA GLU A 355 5.80 -22.85 23.42
C GLU A 355 6.63 -21.67 23.93
N VAL A 356 6.31 -20.45 23.49
CA VAL A 356 6.90 -19.22 24.01
C VAL A 356 6.59 -19.04 25.50
N PHE A 357 5.32 -19.16 25.91
CA PHE A 357 4.93 -19.02 27.32
C PHE A 357 5.56 -20.11 28.20
N LEU A 358 5.49 -21.38 27.79
CA LEU A 358 6.09 -22.48 28.56
C LEU A 358 7.61 -22.31 28.70
N TYR A 359 8.29 -21.83 27.65
CA TYR A 359 9.71 -21.51 27.73
C TYR A 359 9.97 -20.37 28.71
N LEU A 360 9.25 -19.26 28.63
CA LEU A 360 9.43 -18.11 29.52
C LEU A 360 9.18 -18.49 30.99
N TRP A 361 8.13 -19.25 31.27
CA TRP A 361 7.85 -19.74 32.62
C TRP A 361 8.89 -20.75 33.12
N TRP A 362 9.37 -21.65 32.24
CA TRP A 362 10.45 -22.57 32.58
C TRP A 362 11.74 -21.83 32.95
N GLN A 363 12.01 -20.72 32.28
CA GLN A 363 13.16 -19.86 32.53
C GLN A 363 12.93 -18.82 33.63
N ASN A 364 11.74 -18.78 34.24
CA ASN A 364 11.33 -17.76 35.20
C ASN A 364 11.53 -16.31 34.67
N ALA A 365 11.33 -16.13 33.36
CA ALA A 365 11.47 -14.83 32.71
C ALA A 365 10.23 -13.97 32.99
N LYS A 366 10.46 -12.67 33.27
CA LYS A 366 9.37 -11.69 33.37
C LYS A 366 8.65 -11.59 32.02
N ILE A 367 7.34 -11.37 32.09
CA ILE A 367 6.49 -11.11 30.93
C ILE A 367 5.78 -9.77 31.12
N ASN A 368 5.41 -9.14 30.01
CA ASN A 368 4.68 -7.88 30.05
C ASN A 368 3.34 -8.07 30.79
N PRO A 369 3.04 -7.25 31.81
CA PRO A 369 1.85 -7.44 32.67
C PRO A 369 0.52 -7.33 31.90
N LEU A 370 0.51 -6.63 30.76
CA LEU A 370 -0.67 -6.47 29.92
C LEU A 370 -1.26 -7.80 29.41
N TYR A 371 -0.44 -8.85 29.34
CA TYR A 371 -0.92 -10.20 29.03
C TYR A 371 -1.90 -10.73 30.08
N GLU A 372 -1.60 -10.52 31.37
CA GLU A 372 -2.50 -10.91 32.47
C GLU A 372 -3.76 -10.03 32.53
N MET A 373 -3.70 -8.84 31.91
CA MET A 373 -4.80 -7.88 31.80
C MET A 373 -5.71 -8.14 30.59
N GLY A 374 -5.38 -9.12 29.72
CA GLY A 374 -6.26 -9.58 28.63
C GLY A 374 -5.84 -9.20 27.21
N LEU A 375 -4.68 -8.54 27.06
CA LEU A 375 -4.10 -8.20 25.75
C LEU A 375 -3.29 -9.38 25.20
N GLU A 376 -3.53 -9.77 23.96
CA GLU A 376 -2.76 -10.81 23.25
C GLU A 376 -1.61 -10.20 22.43
N ARG A 377 -1.83 -8.98 21.92
CA ARG A 377 -0.87 -8.24 21.14
C ARG A 377 -0.40 -7.00 21.90
N ILE A 378 0.89 -6.98 22.23
CA ILE A 378 1.55 -5.80 22.81
C ILE A 378 2.05 -4.91 21.69
N GLY A 379 1.74 -3.62 21.79
CA GLY A 379 2.15 -2.55 20.88
C GLY A 379 1.38 -1.28 21.18
N CYS A 380 1.32 -0.39 20.19
CA CYS A 380 0.64 0.90 20.32
C CYS A 380 -0.83 0.74 20.72
N TYR A 381 -1.34 1.59 21.63
CA TYR A 381 -2.68 1.45 22.22
C TYR A 381 -3.83 1.65 21.22
N LEU A 382 -3.55 2.29 20.07
CA LEU A 382 -4.49 2.53 18.96
C LEU A 382 -4.11 1.77 17.69
N CYS A 383 -3.29 0.72 17.80
CA CYS A 383 -2.81 -0.02 16.64
C CYS A 383 -3.99 -0.65 15.87
N PRO A 384 -4.13 -0.41 14.55
CA PRO A 384 -5.23 -1.01 13.79
C PRO A 384 -5.15 -2.53 13.77
N ALA A 385 -3.97 -3.13 13.99
CA ALA A 385 -3.81 -4.59 14.08
C ALA A 385 -4.36 -5.22 15.37
N MET A 386 -4.81 -4.40 16.33
CA MET A 386 -5.46 -4.82 17.56
C MET A 386 -6.90 -5.25 17.29
N LEU A 387 -7.38 -6.25 18.04
CA LEU A 387 -8.79 -6.64 18.02
C LEU A 387 -9.66 -5.62 18.76
N GLU A 388 -10.94 -5.52 18.42
CA GLU A 388 -11.87 -4.59 19.07
C GLU A 388 -12.07 -5.01 20.52
N SER A 389 -12.11 -6.31 20.77
CA SER A 389 -12.08 -6.89 22.13
C SER A 389 -10.89 -6.45 22.98
N GLU A 390 -9.71 -6.32 22.36
CA GLU A 390 -8.52 -5.81 23.04
C GLU A 390 -8.64 -4.30 23.29
N TYR A 391 -9.14 -3.55 22.30
CA TYR A 391 -9.39 -2.12 22.45
C TYR A 391 -10.44 -1.82 23.55
N GLU A 392 -11.47 -2.66 23.72
CA GLU A 392 -12.41 -2.58 24.85
C GLU A 392 -11.75 -2.77 26.21
N THR A 393 -10.71 -3.60 26.25
CA THR A 393 -9.93 -3.78 27.45
C THR A 393 -9.16 -2.49 27.74
N ILE A 394 -8.53 -1.90 26.71
CA ILE A 394 -7.79 -0.63 26.83
C ILE A 394 -8.71 0.51 27.29
N ARG A 395 -9.92 0.64 26.74
CA ARG A 395 -10.90 1.65 27.20
C ARG A 395 -11.18 1.61 28.70
N LYS A 396 -11.11 0.41 29.30
CA LYS A 396 -11.33 0.23 30.74
C LYS A 396 -10.10 0.56 31.57
N ILE A 397 -8.90 0.27 31.08
CA ILE A 397 -7.65 0.45 31.83
C ILE A 397 -7.02 1.84 31.62
N HIS A 398 -7.24 2.45 30.44
CA HIS A 398 -6.66 3.74 30.02
C HIS A 398 -7.70 4.58 29.24
N PRO A 399 -8.80 5.00 29.89
CA PRO A 399 -9.85 5.77 29.23
C PRO A 399 -9.31 7.05 28.58
N ASP A 400 -8.39 7.77 29.25
CA ASP A 400 -7.83 9.03 28.75
C ASP A 400 -7.13 8.87 27.38
N LEU A 401 -6.40 7.77 27.18
CA LEU A 401 -5.72 7.48 25.91
C LEU A 401 -6.72 7.15 24.80
N THR A 402 -7.74 6.36 25.12
CA THR A 402 -8.75 5.94 24.15
C THR A 402 -9.73 7.05 23.83
N ASP A 403 -10.09 7.90 24.78
CA ASP A 403 -11.02 9.01 24.59
C ASP A 403 -10.46 10.03 23.60
N LYS A 404 -9.15 10.31 23.67
CA LYS A 404 -8.46 11.13 22.67
C LYS A 404 -8.55 10.52 21.27
N TRP A 405 -8.32 9.20 21.14
CA TRP A 405 -8.39 8.52 19.85
C TRP A 405 -9.82 8.42 19.31
N ASP A 406 -10.79 8.09 20.16
CA ASP A 406 -12.19 7.98 19.80
C ASP A 406 -12.78 9.33 19.41
N SER A 407 -12.36 10.41 20.09
CA SER A 407 -12.75 11.77 19.73
C SER A 407 -12.23 12.13 18.34
N PHE A 408 -10.99 11.77 18.01
CA PHE A 408 -10.48 11.90 16.65
C PHE A 408 -11.31 11.07 15.65
N LEU A 409 -11.54 9.78 15.91
CA LEU A 409 -12.29 8.91 15.00
C LEU A 409 -13.71 9.42 14.74
N LYS A 410 -14.39 9.90 15.78
CA LYS A 410 -15.73 10.52 15.67
C LYS A 410 -15.69 11.78 14.82
N ARG A 411 -14.76 12.71 15.10
CA ARG A 411 -14.59 13.93 14.29
C ARG A 411 -14.27 13.60 12.84
N TRP A 412 -13.36 12.65 12.61
CA TRP A 412 -13.00 12.18 11.27
C TRP A 412 -14.19 11.57 10.54
N ALA A 413 -14.95 10.69 11.19
CA ALA A 413 -16.11 10.04 10.60
C ALA A 413 -17.19 11.05 10.22
N MET A 414 -17.45 12.04 11.06
CA MET A 414 -18.37 13.13 10.76
C MET A 414 -17.88 13.96 9.56
N LYS A 415 -16.60 14.38 9.58
CA LYS A 415 -15.98 15.17 8.49
C LYS A 415 -16.02 14.45 7.15
N THR A 416 -15.79 13.14 7.14
CA THR A 416 -15.67 12.33 5.92
C THR A 416 -16.98 11.62 5.51
N GLY A 417 -18.06 11.82 6.26
CA GLY A 417 -19.36 11.18 6.00
C GLY A 417 -19.34 9.66 6.19
N MET A 418 -18.46 9.13 7.03
CA MET A 418 -18.36 7.69 7.26
C MET A 418 -19.57 7.17 8.06
N PRO A 419 -20.06 5.95 7.78
CA PRO A 419 -21.21 5.38 8.49
C PRO A 419 -20.89 5.17 9.98
N LYS A 420 -21.92 5.09 10.84
CA LYS A 420 -21.73 4.88 12.30
C LYS A 420 -20.82 3.70 12.64
N GLY A 421 -20.97 2.58 11.92
CA GLY A 421 -20.13 1.40 12.08
C GLY A 421 -18.63 1.64 11.86
N PHE A 422 -18.24 2.72 11.17
CA PHE A 422 -16.83 3.14 11.03
C PHE A 422 -16.15 3.25 12.39
N THR A 423 -16.80 3.91 13.34
CA THR A 423 -16.30 4.08 14.70
C THR A 423 -16.83 2.99 15.64
N GLU A 424 -18.15 2.76 15.65
CA GLU A 424 -18.82 1.91 16.65
C GLU A 424 -18.41 0.43 16.55
N TYR A 425 -18.19 -0.06 15.33
CA TYR A 425 -17.82 -1.46 15.07
C TYR A 425 -16.32 -1.62 14.79
N GLY A 426 -15.56 -0.52 14.91
CA GLY A 426 -14.13 -0.49 14.63
C GLY A 426 -13.78 -0.75 13.16
N LEU A 427 -14.66 -0.42 12.21
CA LEU A 427 -14.39 -0.65 10.77
C LEU A 427 -13.28 0.26 10.22
N TRP A 428 -12.96 1.37 10.90
CA TRP A 428 -11.83 2.26 10.59
C TRP A 428 -10.49 1.54 10.43
N ARG A 429 -10.36 0.34 11.03
CA ARG A 429 -9.14 -0.49 10.98
C ARG A 429 -8.90 -1.12 9.60
N TRP A 430 -9.74 -0.90 8.60
CA TRP A 430 -9.56 -1.43 7.25
C TRP A 430 -9.87 -0.36 6.21
N ARG A 431 -8.99 -0.21 5.22
CA ARG A 431 -9.32 0.55 4.01
C ARG A 431 -10.24 -0.30 3.13
N ALA A 432 -9.82 -1.53 2.83
CA ALA A 432 -10.64 -2.54 2.16
C ALA A 432 -11.12 -3.61 3.16
N LEU A 433 -12.43 -3.79 3.27
CA LEU A 433 -13.04 -4.69 4.25
C LEU A 433 -12.83 -6.17 3.88
N PRO A 434 -12.34 -7.01 4.81
CA PRO A 434 -12.23 -8.44 4.59
C PRO A 434 -13.63 -9.10 4.56
N PRO A 435 -13.77 -10.33 4.01
CA PRO A 435 -15.07 -10.98 3.78
C PRO A 435 -16.05 -10.93 4.97
N LYS A 436 -15.56 -11.24 6.18
CA LYS A 436 -16.40 -11.24 7.40
C LYS A 436 -16.87 -9.85 7.83
N MET A 437 -16.09 -8.80 7.58
CA MET A 437 -16.52 -7.43 7.88
C MET A 437 -17.50 -6.92 6.82
N ARG A 438 -17.40 -7.37 5.57
CA ARG A 438 -18.41 -7.09 4.54
C ARG A 438 -19.74 -7.78 4.85
N GLU A 439 -19.70 -9.00 5.36
CA GLU A 439 -20.87 -9.72 5.87
C GLU A 439 -21.51 -8.95 7.05
N LEU A 440 -20.69 -8.53 8.03
CA LEU A 440 -21.16 -7.67 9.13
C LEU A 440 -21.83 -6.38 8.62
N CYS A 441 -21.23 -5.71 7.62
CA CYS A 441 -21.79 -4.50 7.03
C CYS A 441 -23.15 -4.78 6.37
N ARG A 442 -23.25 -5.86 5.59
CA ARG A 442 -24.50 -6.29 4.95
C ARG A 442 -25.61 -6.55 5.97
N ASP A 443 -25.29 -7.25 7.06
CA ASP A 443 -26.24 -7.59 8.12
C ASP A 443 -26.76 -6.36 8.86
N HIS A 444 -26.03 -5.24 8.83
CA HIS A 444 -26.37 -4.00 9.51
C HIS A 444 -26.71 -2.84 8.55
N GLY A 445 -26.96 -3.15 7.27
CA GLY A 445 -27.36 -2.15 6.26
C GLY A 445 -26.28 -1.10 5.95
N ILE A 446 -25.01 -1.41 6.19
CA ILE A 446 -23.88 -0.55 5.85
C ILE A 446 -23.43 -0.86 4.42
N THR A 447 -23.45 0.16 3.55
CA THR A 447 -23.06 0.03 2.16
C THR A 447 -21.54 -0.07 2.01
N VAL A 448 -21.09 -1.04 1.21
CA VAL A 448 -19.69 -1.29 0.86
C VAL A 448 -19.54 -1.19 -0.64
N GLU A 449 -18.53 -0.47 -1.09
CA GLU A 449 -18.22 -0.22 -2.51
C GLU A 449 -17.68 -1.48 -3.21
N LYS A 450 -17.60 -1.42 -4.55
CA LYS A 450 -17.10 -2.54 -5.37
C LYS A 450 -15.63 -2.88 -5.07
N ASP A 451 -14.84 -1.90 -4.65
CA ASP A 451 -13.45 -2.05 -4.21
C ASP A 451 -13.32 -2.47 -2.74
N TYR A 452 -14.44 -2.78 -2.09
CA TYR A 452 -14.57 -3.21 -0.70
C TYR A 452 -14.31 -2.12 0.34
N THR A 453 -14.26 -0.86 -0.06
CA THR A 453 -14.19 0.27 0.88
C THR A 453 -15.58 0.64 1.43
N LEU A 454 -15.62 1.36 2.55
CA LEU A 454 -16.87 1.88 3.09
C LEU A 454 -17.35 3.07 2.26
N ARG A 455 -18.64 3.07 1.88
CA ARG A 455 -19.24 4.19 1.18
C ARG A 455 -19.40 5.38 2.12
N SER A 456 -18.88 6.54 1.73
CA SER A 456 -19.16 7.81 2.40
C SER A 456 -20.57 8.31 2.04
N ILE A 457 -21.29 8.83 3.03
CA ILE A 457 -22.57 9.49 2.87
C ILE A 457 -22.33 10.86 2.20
N PRO A 458 -23.07 11.19 1.11
CA PRO A 458 -22.99 12.48 0.43
C PRO A 458 -23.18 13.66 1.40
N ALA A 459 -22.56 14.80 1.10
CA ALA A 459 -22.60 15.99 1.96
C ALA A 459 -24.04 16.45 2.30
N GLU A 460 -24.95 16.30 1.34
CA GLU A 460 -26.36 16.71 1.40
C GLU A 460 -27.20 15.91 2.42
N GLU A 461 -26.79 14.68 2.76
CA GLU A 461 -27.50 13.80 3.71
C GLU A 461 -26.94 13.87 5.14
N ARG A 462 -25.90 14.69 5.38
CA ARG A 462 -25.27 14.84 6.69
C ARG A 462 -26.12 15.74 7.59
N LYS A 463 -26.98 15.15 8.45
CA LYS A 463 -27.65 15.89 9.54
C LYS A 463 -26.63 16.25 10.62
N ILE A 464 -26.20 17.51 10.67
CA ILE A 464 -25.32 18.06 11.71
C ILE A 464 -26.18 18.86 12.70
N PRO A 465 -26.17 18.57 14.02
CA PRO A 465 -26.77 19.45 15.02
C PRO A 465 -25.90 20.69 15.23
N ASP A 466 -26.54 21.85 15.35
CA ASP A 466 -25.90 23.15 15.58
C ASP A 466 -24.93 23.13 16.76
N ILE A 467 -23.64 23.13 16.45
CA ILE A 467 -22.61 23.69 17.29
C ILE A 467 -21.99 24.78 16.44
N ALA A 468 -22.34 26.03 16.78
CA ALA A 468 -21.72 27.20 16.23
C ALA A 468 -20.23 27.19 16.57
N GLU A 469 -19.40 26.96 15.55
CA GLU A 469 -18.15 27.69 15.31
C GLU A 469 -17.62 27.26 13.94
N GLU A 470 -17.69 28.21 13.01
CA GLU A 470 -17.04 28.29 11.69
C GLU A 470 -16.79 26.96 10.97
N ILE A 471 -17.78 26.55 10.17
CA ILE A 471 -17.52 25.74 8.99
C ILE A 471 -16.80 26.63 7.99
N VAL A 472 -15.47 26.64 8.10
CA VAL A 472 -14.62 26.88 6.94
C VAL A 472 -14.86 25.69 6.01
N SER A 473 -15.44 25.95 4.84
CA SER A 473 -15.30 25.06 3.70
C SER A 473 -13.81 24.80 3.51
N ILE A 474 -13.39 23.56 3.61
CA ILE A 474 -12.09 23.14 3.11
C ILE A 474 -12.41 22.23 1.90
N ASP A 475 -12.78 22.71 0.71
CA ASP A 475 -11.93 23.46 -0.21
C ASP A 475 -10.73 24.06 0.48
N GLU A 476 -9.63 23.30 0.62
CA GLU A 476 -8.37 24.04 0.60
C GLU A 476 -8.34 24.61 -0.81
N PRO A 477 -8.39 25.93 -1.00
CA PRO A 477 -7.93 26.52 -2.24
C PRO A 477 -6.41 26.34 -2.17
N GLY A 478 -5.96 25.12 -2.49
CA GLY A 478 -4.64 24.69 -2.10
C GLY A 478 -4.31 23.36 -2.75
N TYR A 479 -3.24 23.37 -3.52
CA TYR A 479 -2.70 22.20 -4.17
C TYR A 479 -2.25 21.13 -3.13
N PRO A 480 -2.63 19.85 -3.25
CA PRO A 480 -2.48 18.84 -2.18
C PRO A 480 -1.05 18.28 -2.08
N ILE A 481 -0.05 19.15 -2.01
CA ILE A 481 1.38 18.87 -2.14
C ILE A 481 1.88 17.80 -1.15
N ALA A 482 1.41 17.84 0.11
CA ALA A 482 1.81 16.88 1.13
C ALA A 482 1.23 15.47 0.91
N LYS A 483 0.07 15.35 0.24
CA LYS A 483 -0.51 14.06 -0.18
C LYS A 483 0.30 13.50 -1.33
N ILE A 484 0.55 14.32 -2.36
CA ILE A 484 1.29 13.96 -3.57
C ILE A 484 2.68 13.43 -3.20
N ARG A 485 3.47 14.21 -2.44
CA ARG A 485 4.85 13.82 -2.08
C ARG A 485 4.97 12.50 -1.32
N ARG A 486 3.94 12.05 -0.60
CA ARG A 486 3.97 10.74 0.10
C ARG A 486 4.03 9.56 -0.86
N ASP A 487 3.52 9.73 -2.06
CA ASP A 487 3.56 8.68 -3.08
C ASP A 487 4.90 8.65 -3.82
N PHE A 488 5.80 9.61 -3.57
CA PHE A 488 7.14 9.66 -4.15
C PHE A 488 8.23 9.61 -3.07
N PRO A 489 8.56 8.43 -2.49
CA PRO A 489 9.55 8.35 -1.41
C PRO A 489 10.90 9.01 -1.73
N ILE A 490 11.31 8.98 -3.00
CA ILE A 490 12.59 9.52 -3.48
C ILE A 490 12.69 11.06 -3.41
N VAL A 491 11.57 11.80 -3.36
CA VAL A 491 11.58 13.28 -3.23
C VAL A 491 12.06 13.77 -1.86
N HIS A 492 12.32 12.86 -0.93
CA HIS A 492 12.86 13.17 0.40
C HIS A 492 14.38 13.00 0.48
N GLU A 493 15.03 12.53 -0.59
CA GLU A 493 16.47 12.28 -0.61
C GLU A 493 17.26 13.47 -1.20
N ALA A 494 16.64 14.34 -2.01
CA ALA A 494 17.23 15.58 -2.57
C ALA A 494 16.13 16.52 -3.10
N ILE A 495 16.48 17.80 -3.35
CA ILE A 495 15.60 18.76 -4.01
C ILE A 495 15.65 18.52 -5.52
N TYR A 496 14.60 17.92 -6.07
CA TYR A 496 14.57 17.52 -7.48
C TYR A 496 13.88 18.56 -8.38
N LEU A 497 14.66 19.32 -9.15
CA LEU A 497 14.18 20.36 -10.08
C LEU A 497 14.56 20.02 -11.52
N ASP A 498 14.34 18.78 -11.92
CA ASP A 498 14.72 18.25 -13.24
C ASP A 498 13.62 17.39 -13.89
N SER A 499 12.37 17.65 -13.49
CA SER A 499 11.16 16.96 -13.95
C SER A 499 10.95 17.00 -15.47
N ALA A 500 11.40 18.07 -16.15
CA ALA A 500 11.26 18.18 -17.61
C ALA A 500 12.11 17.17 -18.39
N ALA A 501 13.11 16.55 -17.78
CA ALA A 501 13.81 15.46 -18.43
C ALA A 501 13.31 14.09 -17.97
N MET A 502 13.01 13.91 -16.69
CA MET A 502 12.31 12.73 -16.21
C MET A 502 11.57 13.04 -14.91
N SER A 503 10.31 12.59 -14.81
CA SER A 503 9.57 12.64 -13.56
C SER A 503 9.84 11.39 -12.72
N PHE A 504 9.66 11.48 -11.40
CA PHE A 504 9.56 10.26 -10.58
C PHE A 504 8.24 9.53 -10.83
N SER A 505 8.20 8.23 -10.53
CA SER A 505 6.96 7.45 -10.55
C SER A 505 6.36 7.34 -9.15
N PRO A 506 5.06 7.57 -8.97
CA PRO A 506 4.41 7.40 -7.67
C PRO A 506 4.25 5.92 -7.36
N GLU A 507 4.14 5.60 -6.07
CA GLU A 507 3.98 4.24 -5.56
C GLU A 507 2.87 3.43 -6.27
N PRO A 508 1.67 3.97 -6.60
CA PRO A 508 0.68 3.23 -7.39
C PRO A 508 1.21 2.72 -8.74
N VAL A 509 2.02 3.50 -9.46
CA VAL A 509 2.63 3.09 -10.74
C VAL A 509 3.65 1.98 -10.52
N VAL A 510 4.52 2.13 -9.51
CA VAL A 510 5.52 1.11 -9.16
C VAL A 510 4.83 -0.20 -8.76
N ASN A 511 3.76 -0.12 -7.96
CA ASN A 511 2.99 -1.29 -7.54
C ASN A 511 2.28 -1.98 -8.70
N ALA A 512 1.85 -1.25 -9.73
CA ALA A 512 1.27 -1.85 -10.93
C ALA A 512 2.28 -2.71 -11.72
N LEU A 513 3.54 -2.26 -11.80
CA LEU A 513 4.64 -3.04 -12.40
C LEU A 513 4.88 -4.32 -11.60
N ILE A 514 4.99 -4.21 -10.27
CA ILE A 514 5.20 -5.34 -9.36
C ILE A 514 4.02 -6.33 -9.43
N GLU A 515 2.78 -5.83 -9.49
CA GLU A 515 1.59 -6.67 -9.59
C GLU A 515 1.57 -7.49 -10.88
N PHE A 516 1.87 -6.88 -12.03
CA PHE A 516 2.00 -7.61 -13.29
C PHE A 516 3.02 -8.74 -13.16
N GLU A 517 4.22 -8.43 -12.67
CA GLU A 517 5.31 -9.38 -12.52
C GLU A 517 4.96 -10.55 -11.59
N HIS A 518 4.30 -10.28 -10.46
CA HIS A 518 4.06 -11.29 -9.43
C HIS A 518 2.73 -12.04 -9.56
N ARG A 519 1.73 -11.50 -10.27
CA ARG A 519 0.35 -12.03 -10.23
C ARG A 519 -0.14 -12.56 -11.56
N TYR A 520 0.23 -11.93 -12.68
CA TYR A 520 -0.38 -12.26 -13.97
C TYR A 520 0.56 -12.06 -15.18
N ARG A 521 1.88 -12.14 -14.98
CA ARG A 521 2.88 -12.02 -16.04
C ARG A 521 2.61 -13.04 -17.15
N ALA A 522 2.25 -12.53 -18.32
CA ALA A 522 2.00 -13.28 -19.53
C ALA A 522 2.10 -12.33 -20.74
N ASN A 523 2.25 -12.90 -21.94
CA ASN A 523 2.15 -12.11 -23.16
C ASN A 523 0.70 -11.63 -23.39
N VAL A 524 0.51 -10.58 -24.19
CA VAL A 524 -0.80 -10.09 -24.63
C VAL A 524 -1.20 -10.69 -25.98
N GLY A 525 -2.49 -10.67 -26.30
CA GLY A 525 -3.01 -11.12 -27.59
C GLY A 525 -3.87 -12.39 -27.48
N ARG A 526 -3.81 -13.25 -28.50
CA ARG A 526 -4.77 -14.36 -28.74
C ARG A 526 -4.60 -15.59 -27.84
N GLY A 527 -3.87 -15.48 -26.73
CA GLY A 527 -3.72 -16.60 -25.81
C GLY A 527 -5.04 -16.93 -25.09
N VAL A 528 -5.23 -18.20 -24.71
CA VAL A 528 -6.48 -18.67 -24.09
C VAL A 528 -6.39 -18.88 -22.57
N HIS A 529 -5.18 -18.85 -22.00
CA HIS A 529 -5.00 -19.09 -20.56
C HIS A 529 -5.27 -17.83 -19.73
N ARG A 530 -5.76 -17.98 -18.49
CA ARG A 530 -6.19 -16.85 -17.64
C ARG A 530 -5.23 -15.65 -17.55
N PHE A 531 -3.91 -15.86 -17.49
CA PHE A 531 -2.96 -14.77 -17.32
C PHE A 531 -2.81 -13.92 -18.58
N THR A 532 -2.84 -14.51 -19.77
CA THR A 532 -2.80 -13.73 -21.02
C THR A 532 -4.08 -12.93 -21.20
N GLN A 533 -5.24 -13.45 -20.75
CA GLN A 533 -6.50 -12.71 -20.79
C GLN A 533 -6.48 -11.49 -19.86
N ILE A 534 -5.99 -11.67 -18.62
CA ILE A 534 -5.82 -10.56 -17.66
C ILE A 534 -4.83 -9.52 -18.18
N ALA A 535 -3.65 -9.95 -18.66
CA ALA A 535 -2.63 -9.07 -19.20
C ALA A 535 -3.16 -8.28 -20.42
N THR A 536 -3.84 -8.97 -21.35
CA THR A 536 -4.44 -8.35 -22.55
C THR A 536 -5.47 -7.31 -22.16
N GLN A 537 -6.38 -7.63 -21.23
CA GLN A 537 -7.42 -6.70 -20.80
C GLN A 537 -6.82 -5.47 -20.11
N ARG A 538 -5.84 -5.63 -19.21
CA ARG A 538 -5.20 -4.50 -18.52
C ARG A 538 -4.38 -3.63 -19.46
N TYR A 539 -3.68 -4.24 -20.42
CA TYR A 539 -2.92 -3.51 -21.44
C TYR A 539 -3.84 -2.74 -22.38
N TRP A 540 -4.97 -3.34 -22.79
CA TRP A 540 -6.02 -2.66 -23.56
C TRP A 540 -6.64 -1.50 -22.78
N HIS A 541 -6.98 -1.69 -21.49
CA HIS A 541 -7.49 -0.60 -20.65
C HIS A 541 -6.50 0.57 -20.55
N ALA A 542 -5.19 0.31 -20.51
CA ALA A 542 -4.20 1.38 -20.50
C ALA A 542 -4.27 2.25 -21.76
N HIS A 543 -4.48 1.65 -22.94
CA HIS A 543 -4.71 2.40 -24.18
C HIS A 543 -5.94 3.29 -24.08
N THR A 544 -7.05 2.73 -23.60
CA THR A 544 -8.30 3.48 -23.43
C THR A 544 -8.14 4.65 -22.46
N LYS A 545 -7.42 4.45 -21.35
CA LYS A 545 -7.14 5.51 -20.37
C LYS A 545 -6.32 6.63 -20.98
N VAL A 546 -5.23 6.29 -21.67
CA VAL A 546 -4.39 7.28 -22.36
C VAL A 546 -5.19 8.04 -23.41
N ALA A 547 -5.99 7.34 -24.23
CA ALA A 547 -6.83 7.97 -25.25
C ALA A 547 -7.82 8.97 -24.63
N ARG A 548 -8.48 8.58 -23.54
CA ARG A 548 -9.43 9.45 -22.82
C ARG A 548 -8.73 10.66 -22.19
N PHE A 549 -7.56 10.46 -21.60
CA PHE A 549 -6.79 11.51 -20.92
C PHE A 549 -6.42 12.67 -21.85
N ILE A 550 -6.16 12.37 -23.13
CA ILE A 550 -5.87 13.37 -24.16
C ILE A 550 -7.10 13.76 -24.99
N HIS A 551 -8.30 13.29 -24.60
CA HIS A 551 -9.56 13.45 -25.34
C HIS A 551 -9.48 12.97 -26.80
N GLY A 552 -8.71 11.92 -27.06
CA GLY A 552 -8.37 11.38 -28.37
C GLY A 552 -9.09 10.08 -28.74
N GLU A 553 -10.25 9.76 -28.16
CA GLU A 553 -10.90 8.46 -28.36
C GLU A 553 -11.32 8.19 -29.81
N ALA A 554 -11.43 9.23 -30.64
CA ALA A 554 -11.73 9.11 -32.07
C ALA A 554 -10.55 8.59 -32.91
N GLY A 555 -9.32 8.66 -32.39
CA GLY A 555 -8.10 8.23 -33.08
C GLY A 555 -7.54 6.90 -32.58
N THR A 556 -6.38 6.52 -33.12
CA THR A 556 -5.63 5.33 -32.69
C THR A 556 -4.50 5.73 -31.75
N THR A 557 -4.53 5.24 -30.52
CA THR A 557 -3.44 5.40 -29.54
C THR A 557 -2.50 4.21 -29.67
N VAL A 558 -1.23 4.44 -29.94
CA VAL A 558 -0.18 3.43 -30.10
C VAL A 558 0.87 3.62 -29.01
N PHE A 559 1.26 2.55 -28.33
CA PHE A 559 2.36 2.56 -27.38
C PHE A 559 3.69 2.32 -28.09
N THR A 560 4.63 3.23 -27.88
CA THR A 560 6.00 3.21 -28.37
C THR A 560 6.97 3.18 -27.18
N LYS A 561 8.27 3.17 -27.44
CA LYS A 561 9.32 3.26 -26.42
C LYS A 561 9.42 4.65 -25.79
N ASN A 562 9.17 5.70 -26.57
CA ASN A 562 9.22 7.12 -26.19
C ASN A 562 8.72 8.03 -27.33
N THR A 563 8.57 9.33 -27.08
CA THR A 563 8.23 10.35 -28.09
C THR A 563 9.13 10.28 -29.33
N THR A 564 10.42 9.98 -29.14
CA THR A 564 11.37 9.93 -30.26
C THR A 564 11.00 8.83 -31.25
N GLU A 565 10.64 7.64 -30.76
CA GLU A 565 10.19 6.55 -31.61
C GLU A 565 8.85 6.88 -32.29
N SER A 566 7.92 7.52 -31.58
CA SER A 566 6.65 7.99 -32.15
C SER A 566 6.86 8.94 -33.34
N ILE A 567 7.73 9.95 -33.19
CA ILE A 567 8.04 10.91 -34.25
C ILE A 567 8.75 10.21 -35.42
N ASN A 568 9.70 9.32 -35.15
CA ASN A 568 10.39 8.57 -36.19
C ASN A 568 9.45 7.62 -36.95
N MET A 569 8.42 7.09 -36.28
CA MET A 569 7.39 6.28 -36.92
C MET A 569 6.57 7.12 -37.91
N VAL A 570 6.20 8.34 -37.56
CA VAL A 570 5.52 9.27 -38.50
C VAL A 570 6.45 9.65 -39.65
N ALA A 571 7.68 10.08 -39.35
CA ALA A 571 8.66 10.51 -40.35
C ALA A 571 8.99 9.40 -41.37
N SER A 572 9.09 8.15 -40.92
CA SER A 572 9.40 7.03 -41.81
C SER A 572 8.16 6.45 -42.50
N GLY A 573 6.99 6.55 -41.84
CA GLY A 573 5.77 5.89 -42.25
C GLY A 573 4.90 6.71 -43.20
N LEU A 574 5.00 8.04 -43.18
CA LEU A 574 4.37 8.90 -44.19
C LEU A 574 4.97 8.65 -45.58
N ASP A 575 4.12 8.63 -46.60
CA ASP A 575 4.56 8.57 -47.99
C ASP A 575 4.99 9.96 -48.45
N TRP A 576 6.31 10.11 -48.65
CA TRP A 576 6.97 11.37 -49.00
C TRP A 576 7.34 11.39 -50.48
N GLN A 577 7.08 12.51 -51.14
CA GLN A 577 7.48 12.77 -52.50
C GLN A 577 8.59 13.84 -52.55
N PRO A 578 9.52 13.77 -53.52
CA PRO A 578 10.47 14.85 -53.75
C PRO A 578 9.74 16.20 -53.97
N GLY A 579 10.18 17.24 -53.27
CA GLY A 579 9.54 18.56 -53.26
C GLY A 579 8.49 18.74 -52.16
N ASP A 580 8.15 17.69 -51.41
CA ASP A 580 7.37 17.87 -50.17
C ASP A 580 8.12 18.75 -49.17
N ARG A 581 7.37 19.51 -48.38
CA ARG A 581 7.90 20.45 -47.40
C ARG A 581 7.46 20.11 -45.99
N VAL A 582 8.40 20.15 -45.05
CA VAL A 582 8.14 20.10 -43.61
C VAL A 582 8.46 21.46 -43.01
N ILE A 583 7.51 22.03 -42.25
CA ILE A 583 7.74 23.22 -41.43
C ILE A 583 7.91 22.78 -39.97
N THR A 584 8.96 23.25 -39.31
CA THR A 584 9.20 23.03 -37.89
C THR A 584 9.67 24.31 -37.21
N THR A 585 10.06 24.28 -35.94
CA THR A 585 10.46 25.48 -35.19
C THR A 585 11.89 25.40 -34.66
N ILE A 586 12.45 26.55 -34.30
CA ILE A 586 13.73 26.59 -33.58
C ILE A 586 13.61 26.06 -32.14
N LEU A 587 12.39 25.93 -31.60
CA LEU A 587 12.11 25.45 -30.24
C LEU A 587 12.21 23.93 -30.12
N GLU A 588 12.37 23.21 -31.23
CA GLU A 588 12.29 21.75 -31.21
C GLU A 588 13.42 21.09 -30.42
N HIS A 589 13.04 20.10 -29.64
CA HIS A 589 13.96 19.08 -29.17
C HIS A 589 14.53 18.32 -30.39
N HIS A 590 15.77 17.82 -30.31
CA HIS A 590 16.42 17.09 -31.41
C HIS A 590 15.56 15.96 -31.99
N SER A 591 14.76 15.30 -31.15
CA SER A 591 13.81 14.25 -31.54
C SER A 591 12.71 14.70 -32.50
N ASN A 592 12.34 15.99 -32.50
CA ASN A 592 11.38 16.59 -33.42
C ASN A 592 12.06 17.49 -34.47
N LEU A 593 13.37 17.32 -34.71
CA LEU A 593 14.12 18.05 -35.73
C LEU A 593 14.89 17.10 -36.65
N LEU A 594 15.66 16.18 -36.08
CA LEU A 594 16.54 15.29 -36.83
C LEU A 594 15.80 14.35 -37.79
N PRO A 595 14.63 13.76 -37.44
CA PRO A 595 13.90 12.91 -38.37
C PRO A 595 13.50 13.64 -39.64
N TRP A 596 13.06 14.90 -39.53
CA TRP A 596 12.67 15.73 -40.66
C TRP A 596 13.86 16.12 -41.51
N ARG A 597 14.98 16.49 -40.87
CA ARG A 597 16.24 16.81 -41.56
C ARG A 597 16.77 15.62 -42.36
N ALA A 598 16.60 14.40 -41.86
CA ALA A 598 17.02 13.19 -42.57
C ALA A 598 16.23 12.95 -43.87
N LEU A 599 15.01 13.48 -43.99
CA LEU A 599 14.18 13.35 -45.20
C LEU A 599 14.71 14.18 -46.38
N ALA A 600 15.69 15.07 -46.17
CA ALA A 600 16.40 15.73 -47.27
C ALA A 600 17.01 14.72 -48.26
N ALA A 601 17.42 13.53 -47.78
CA ALA A 601 17.89 12.44 -48.63
C ALA A 601 16.80 11.87 -49.58
N LYS A 602 15.52 12.12 -49.28
CA LYS A 602 14.36 11.79 -50.11
C LYS A 602 13.85 12.99 -50.93
N GLY A 603 14.55 14.13 -50.89
CA GLY A 603 14.14 15.35 -51.58
C GLY A 603 13.06 16.16 -50.86
N VAL A 604 12.86 15.94 -49.56
CA VAL A 604 11.94 16.75 -48.73
C VAL A 604 12.68 17.98 -48.20
N GLU A 605 12.08 19.15 -48.33
CA GLU A 605 12.66 20.41 -47.84
C GLU A 605 12.20 20.66 -46.38
N LEU A 606 13.07 21.30 -45.59
CA LEU A 606 12.82 21.61 -44.19
C LEU A 606 12.94 23.12 -43.94
N GLU A 607 11.86 23.71 -43.44
CA GLU A 607 11.80 25.11 -43.03
C GLU A 607 11.74 25.20 -41.49
N ILE A 608 12.48 26.15 -40.90
CA ILE A 608 12.57 26.31 -39.44
C ILE A 608 12.12 27.72 -39.06
N ILE A 609 10.97 27.80 -38.38
CA ILE A 609 10.38 29.05 -37.89
C ILE A 609 11.11 29.53 -36.63
N GLY A 610 11.42 30.83 -36.59
CA GLY A 610 12.08 31.47 -35.47
C GLY A 610 11.18 31.78 -34.27
N ILE A 611 11.77 32.46 -33.28
CA ILE A 611 11.06 33.04 -32.13
C ILE A 611 11.21 34.56 -32.13
N ASN A 612 10.25 35.22 -31.51
CA ASN A 612 10.26 36.64 -31.20
C ASN A 612 11.26 36.94 -30.05
N ASN A 613 11.54 38.23 -29.82
CA ASN A 613 12.42 38.67 -28.75
C ASN A 613 11.87 38.39 -27.33
N ASP A 614 10.56 38.17 -27.20
CA ASP A 614 9.88 37.79 -25.96
C ASP A 614 9.82 36.26 -25.75
N TYR A 615 10.58 35.51 -26.55
CA TYR A 615 10.68 34.05 -26.54
C TYR A 615 9.42 33.29 -27.00
N THR A 616 8.41 33.99 -27.52
CA THR A 616 7.23 33.37 -28.14
C THR A 616 7.54 32.93 -29.58
N LEU A 617 6.77 31.97 -30.10
CA LEU A 617 6.89 31.51 -31.49
C LEU A 617 6.51 32.64 -32.47
N ASN A 618 7.27 32.81 -33.55
CA ASN A 618 6.95 33.77 -34.60
C ASN A 618 5.80 33.26 -35.51
N ILE A 619 4.56 33.52 -35.09
CA ILE A 619 3.36 33.06 -35.80
C ILE A 619 3.19 33.70 -37.18
N ASP A 620 3.66 34.94 -37.37
CA ASP A 620 3.56 35.60 -38.67
C ASP A 620 4.49 34.97 -39.70
N GLU A 621 5.71 34.60 -39.29
CA GLU A 621 6.64 33.83 -40.12
C GLU A 621 6.10 32.44 -40.45
N LEU A 622 5.43 31.78 -39.50
CA LEU A 622 4.73 30.51 -39.76
C LEU A 622 3.63 30.69 -40.80
N LYS A 623 2.79 31.74 -40.68
CA LYS A 623 1.71 32.04 -41.65
C LYS A 623 2.29 32.29 -43.05
N GLU A 624 3.33 33.10 -43.16
CA GLU A 624 3.98 33.37 -44.44
C GLU A 624 4.57 32.10 -45.06
N THR A 625 5.26 31.29 -44.25
CA THR A 625 5.91 30.06 -44.73
C THR A 625 4.88 29.00 -45.14
N LEU A 626 3.79 28.87 -44.36
CA LEU A 626 2.70 27.95 -44.65
C LEU A 626 1.88 28.37 -45.87
N SER A 627 1.77 29.68 -46.16
CA SER A 627 1.11 30.18 -47.38
C SER A 627 1.76 29.68 -48.67
N LYS A 628 3.04 29.30 -48.60
CA LYS A 628 3.79 28.68 -49.71
C LYS A 628 3.49 27.17 -49.85
N GLY A 629 2.65 26.60 -48.99
CA GLY A 629 2.29 25.17 -48.93
C GLY A 629 3.24 24.33 -48.07
N ALA A 630 2.71 23.32 -47.38
CA ALA A 630 3.50 22.33 -46.65
C ALA A 630 2.78 20.98 -46.62
N ARG A 631 3.55 19.89 -46.60
CA ARG A 631 3.01 18.54 -46.42
C ARG A 631 2.73 18.27 -44.94
N LEU A 632 3.64 18.71 -44.07
CA LEU A 632 3.56 18.53 -42.61
C LEU A 632 4.09 19.78 -41.90
N VAL A 633 3.39 20.17 -40.84
CA VAL A 633 3.86 21.10 -39.81
C VAL A 633 4.13 20.26 -38.55
N ALA A 634 5.37 20.24 -38.07
CA ALA A 634 5.77 19.46 -36.89
C ALA A 634 6.33 20.40 -35.82
N ILE A 635 5.59 20.56 -34.73
CA ILE A 635 5.89 21.57 -33.70
C ILE A 635 5.82 21.00 -32.29
N THR A 636 6.63 21.54 -31.39
CA THR A 636 6.47 21.33 -29.96
C THR A 636 5.28 22.14 -29.43
N HIS A 637 4.49 21.54 -28.53
CA HIS A 637 3.46 22.28 -27.79
C HIS A 637 4.08 23.10 -26.65
N ALA A 638 5.12 22.58 -26.00
CA ALA A 638 5.83 23.27 -24.93
C ALA A 638 7.34 22.99 -25.00
N SER A 639 8.16 24.05 -25.06
CA SER A 639 9.60 23.94 -25.18
C SER A 639 10.22 23.33 -23.92
N ASN A 640 11.05 22.30 -24.10
CA ASN A 640 11.79 21.69 -22.99
C ASN A 640 12.95 22.54 -22.49
N ALA A 641 13.36 23.55 -23.25
CA ALA A 641 14.52 24.38 -22.95
C ALA A 641 14.11 25.65 -22.20
N ILE A 642 13.12 26.37 -22.72
CA ILE A 642 12.74 27.70 -22.21
C ILE A 642 11.27 27.81 -21.77
N GLY A 643 10.56 26.68 -21.74
CA GLY A 643 9.19 26.60 -21.22
C GLY A 643 8.10 27.19 -22.12
N THR A 644 8.43 27.86 -23.23
CA THR A 644 7.46 28.48 -24.15
C THR A 644 6.34 27.51 -24.57
N ILE A 645 5.09 27.90 -24.37
CA ILE A 645 3.89 27.22 -24.89
C ILE A 645 3.56 27.81 -26.26
N THR A 646 3.40 26.95 -27.28
CA THR A 646 3.02 27.37 -28.62
C THR A 646 1.49 27.39 -28.78
N PRO A 647 0.91 28.32 -29.58
CA PRO A 647 -0.54 28.44 -29.73
C PRO A 647 -1.11 27.37 -30.68
N VAL A 648 -1.03 26.11 -30.27
CA VAL A 648 -1.37 24.93 -31.09
C VAL A 648 -2.79 24.95 -31.64
N ARG A 649 -3.75 25.60 -30.97
CA ARG A 649 -5.13 25.76 -31.48
C ARG A 649 -5.20 26.70 -32.69
N GLU A 650 -4.41 27.77 -32.71
CA GLU A 650 -4.30 28.64 -33.88
C GLU A 650 -3.58 27.89 -35.01
N ILE A 651 -2.50 27.18 -34.68
CA ILE A 651 -1.70 26.46 -35.66
C ILE A 651 -2.49 25.31 -36.30
N GLY A 652 -3.32 24.59 -35.53
CA GLY A 652 -4.25 23.58 -36.05
C GLY A 652 -5.22 24.14 -37.09
N ARG A 653 -5.81 25.31 -36.82
CA ARG A 653 -6.67 25.99 -37.80
C ARG A 653 -5.88 26.38 -39.05
N LEU A 654 -4.70 26.95 -38.89
CA LEU A 654 -3.84 27.34 -40.02
C LEU A 654 -3.48 26.13 -40.90
N CYS A 655 -3.10 25.00 -40.28
CA CYS A 655 -2.75 23.77 -41.01
C CYS A 655 -3.96 23.24 -41.78
N ARG A 656 -5.14 23.20 -41.15
CA ARG A 656 -6.39 22.79 -41.78
C ARG A 656 -6.73 23.66 -42.99
N ASP A 657 -6.63 24.98 -42.85
CA ASP A 657 -6.95 25.95 -43.91
C ASP A 657 -6.01 25.82 -45.12
N HIS A 658 -4.78 25.34 -44.92
CA HIS A 658 -3.77 25.14 -45.96
C HIS A 658 -3.61 23.68 -46.40
N GLY A 659 -4.42 22.75 -45.85
CA GLY A 659 -4.35 21.32 -46.16
C GLY A 659 -3.06 20.62 -45.74
N ALA A 660 -2.34 21.17 -44.75
CA ALA A 660 -1.12 20.57 -44.19
C ALA A 660 -1.47 19.65 -43.02
N LEU A 661 -0.75 18.53 -42.90
CA LEU A 661 -0.83 17.68 -41.71
C LEU A 661 -0.16 18.38 -40.52
N LEU A 662 -0.63 18.12 -39.30
CA LEU A 662 -0.06 18.66 -38.06
C LEU A 662 0.40 17.55 -37.12
N LEU A 663 1.68 17.57 -36.77
CA LEU A 663 2.26 16.80 -35.68
C LEU A 663 2.58 17.69 -34.48
N ILE A 664 2.09 17.28 -33.31
CA ILE A 664 2.39 17.91 -32.03
C ILE A 664 3.34 17.02 -31.22
N ASP A 665 4.54 17.53 -30.92
CA ASP A 665 5.36 17.02 -29.82
C ASP A 665 4.83 17.58 -28.51
N ALA A 666 4.09 16.75 -27.79
CA ALA A 666 3.41 17.07 -26.55
C ALA A 666 4.18 16.55 -25.31
N ALA A 667 5.46 16.19 -25.46
CA ALA A 667 6.25 15.55 -24.40
C ALA A 667 6.37 16.38 -23.11
N GLN A 668 6.25 17.71 -23.22
CA GLN A 668 6.28 18.63 -22.08
C GLN A 668 4.94 19.28 -21.76
N SER A 669 3.93 19.15 -22.62
CA SER A 669 2.62 19.74 -22.34
C SER A 669 1.73 18.73 -21.60
N VAL A 670 1.64 17.49 -22.09
CA VAL A 670 0.76 16.46 -21.51
C VAL A 670 0.99 16.22 -20.01
N PRO A 671 2.23 16.25 -19.48
CA PRO A 671 2.44 16.07 -18.04
C PRO A 671 2.10 17.29 -17.18
N HIS A 672 1.95 18.48 -17.77
CA HIS A 672 2.05 19.75 -17.04
C HIS A 672 0.82 20.66 -17.21
N ILE A 673 0.08 20.53 -18.30
CA ILE A 673 -1.07 21.40 -18.61
C ILE A 673 -2.30 20.59 -19.06
N PRO A 674 -3.53 21.09 -18.87
CA PRO A 674 -4.72 20.52 -19.47
C PRO A 674 -4.55 20.38 -20.99
N PHE A 675 -4.91 19.22 -21.53
CA PHE A 675 -4.62 18.88 -22.92
C PHE A 675 -5.80 18.18 -23.58
N SER A 676 -6.24 18.68 -24.74
CA SER A 676 -7.37 18.12 -25.47
C SER A 676 -7.10 18.11 -26.97
N LEU A 677 -7.02 16.92 -27.56
CA LEU A 677 -6.85 16.78 -29.01
C LEU A 677 -8.06 17.25 -29.81
N GLN A 678 -9.25 17.22 -29.23
CA GLN A 678 -10.48 17.74 -29.86
C GLN A 678 -10.38 19.25 -30.11
N GLU A 679 -9.67 19.98 -29.26
CA GLU A 679 -9.51 21.43 -29.37
C GLU A 679 -8.33 21.82 -30.27
N ILE A 680 -7.28 21.00 -30.29
CA ILE A 680 -6.06 21.25 -31.09
C ILE A 680 -6.28 20.90 -32.56
N ASP A 681 -7.04 19.84 -32.84
CA ASP A 681 -7.26 19.28 -34.19
C ASP A 681 -5.97 19.01 -34.97
N CYS A 682 -5.05 18.26 -34.37
CA CYS A 682 -3.86 17.75 -35.05
C CYS A 682 -4.09 16.35 -35.65
N ASP A 683 -3.20 15.92 -36.54
CA ASP A 683 -3.21 14.58 -37.13
C ASP A 683 -2.39 13.58 -36.30
N PHE A 684 -1.31 14.06 -35.68
CA PHE A 684 -0.40 13.26 -34.87
C PHE A 684 -0.09 13.96 -33.55
N CYS A 685 -0.07 13.20 -32.45
CA CYS A 685 0.38 13.68 -31.15
C CYS A 685 1.34 12.68 -30.51
N CYS A 686 2.51 13.14 -30.07
CA CYS A 686 3.58 12.31 -29.54
C CYS A 686 3.97 12.76 -28.14
N PHE A 687 4.05 11.85 -27.17
CA PHE A 687 4.54 12.16 -25.81
C PHE A 687 5.16 10.93 -25.12
N SER A 688 5.86 11.16 -24.00
CA SER A 688 6.62 10.13 -23.28
C SER A 688 6.06 9.89 -21.89
N GLY A 689 5.88 8.62 -21.52
CA GLY A 689 5.37 8.22 -20.22
C GLY A 689 6.27 8.63 -19.05
N HIS A 690 7.58 8.55 -19.22
CA HIS A 690 8.57 8.89 -18.16
C HIS A 690 8.59 10.37 -17.75
N LYS A 691 7.93 11.25 -18.50
CA LYS A 691 7.72 12.65 -18.12
C LYS A 691 6.38 12.88 -17.40
N MET A 692 5.44 11.94 -17.56
CA MET A 692 4.09 11.96 -16.97
C MET A 692 3.93 10.87 -15.91
N LEU A 693 4.93 10.70 -15.05
CA LEU A 693 4.95 9.76 -13.92
C LEU A 693 4.96 8.27 -14.27
N GLY A 694 4.89 7.96 -15.57
CA GLY A 694 4.89 6.61 -16.10
C GLY A 694 6.30 5.99 -16.14
N PRO A 695 6.38 4.68 -16.40
CA PRO A 695 7.66 3.97 -16.48
C PRO A 695 8.51 4.39 -17.69
N THR A 696 9.83 4.24 -17.59
CA THR A 696 10.73 4.32 -18.76
C THR A 696 10.38 3.27 -19.83
N GLY A 697 10.70 3.56 -21.09
CA GLY A 697 10.36 2.67 -22.20
C GLY A 697 8.86 2.65 -22.53
N THR A 698 8.16 3.73 -22.19
CA THR A 698 6.77 3.98 -22.58
C THR A 698 6.67 5.34 -23.25
N GLY A 699 6.07 5.37 -24.43
CA GLY A 699 5.77 6.53 -25.24
C GLY A 699 4.46 6.33 -25.97
N ILE A 700 3.90 7.41 -26.47
CA ILE A 700 2.61 7.41 -27.15
C ILE A 700 2.78 8.05 -28.52
N LEU A 701 2.20 7.41 -29.52
CA LEU A 701 1.82 8.00 -30.78
C LEU A 701 0.30 7.93 -30.87
N TRP A 702 -0.37 9.08 -30.85
CA TRP A 702 -1.77 9.17 -31.21
C TRP A 702 -1.89 9.63 -32.66
N MET A 703 -2.79 8.98 -33.41
CA MET A 703 -3.06 9.32 -34.81
C MET A 703 -4.55 9.47 -35.04
N LYS A 704 -4.94 10.58 -35.67
CA LYS A 704 -6.33 10.82 -36.08
C LYS A 704 -6.79 9.78 -37.10
N GLU A 705 -5.95 9.52 -38.10
CA GLU A 705 -6.16 8.51 -39.13
C GLU A 705 -4.94 7.56 -39.24
N GLN A 706 -5.17 6.30 -39.59
CA GLN A 706 -4.12 5.29 -39.79
C GLN A 706 -3.46 5.40 -41.17
N ASN A 707 -2.91 6.58 -41.49
CA ASN A 707 -2.39 6.93 -42.82
C ASN A 707 -0.85 6.80 -42.95
N ILE A 708 -0.18 6.19 -41.98
CA ILE A 708 1.26 5.89 -42.03
C ILE A 708 1.52 4.38 -42.06
N ASN A 709 2.63 4.00 -42.69
CA ASN A 709 3.17 2.65 -42.63
C ASN A 709 3.87 2.38 -41.29
N PRO A 710 3.71 1.19 -40.68
CA PRO A 710 4.43 0.85 -39.44
C PRO A 710 5.95 0.86 -39.63
N LEU A 711 6.67 1.40 -38.63
CA LEU A 711 8.13 1.47 -38.65
C LEU A 711 8.80 0.08 -38.51
N ILE A 712 8.20 -0.79 -37.68
CA ILE A 712 8.73 -2.12 -37.35
C ILE A 712 7.69 -3.15 -37.76
N LEU A 713 8.11 -4.19 -38.48
CA LEU A 713 7.26 -5.30 -38.90
C LEU A 713 7.63 -6.60 -38.18
N GLY A 714 6.64 -7.39 -37.76
CA GLY A 714 6.90 -8.65 -37.06
C GLY A 714 5.66 -9.35 -36.50
N GLY A 715 5.88 -10.28 -35.55
CA GLY A 715 4.79 -10.94 -34.82
C GLY A 715 3.99 -9.96 -33.95
N GLY A 716 2.74 -10.26 -33.63
CA GLY A 716 1.85 -9.38 -32.84
C GLY A 716 1.02 -8.42 -33.69
N MET A 717 1.58 -7.87 -34.77
CA MET A 717 0.87 -6.96 -35.68
C MET A 717 0.14 -7.63 -36.85
N VAL A 718 0.30 -8.95 -37.02
CA VAL A 718 -0.26 -9.71 -38.14
C VAL A 718 -1.51 -10.48 -37.71
N GLU A 719 -2.55 -10.42 -38.53
CA GLU A 719 -3.72 -11.28 -38.44
C GLU A 719 -3.47 -12.64 -39.09
N SER A 720 -2.83 -12.63 -40.26
CA SER A 720 -2.43 -13.82 -41.03
C SER A 720 -1.14 -13.57 -41.82
N VAL A 721 -0.35 -14.62 -42.07
CA VAL A 721 0.91 -14.58 -42.84
C VAL A 721 0.98 -15.82 -43.73
N SER A 722 1.34 -15.63 -45.00
CA SER A 722 1.62 -16.68 -45.97
C SER A 722 3.01 -16.49 -46.60
N GLN A 723 3.39 -17.35 -47.55
CA GLN A 723 4.64 -17.18 -48.31
C GLN A 723 4.60 -15.94 -49.23
N ASP A 724 3.40 -15.53 -49.67
CA ASP A 724 3.21 -14.47 -50.67
C ASP A 724 2.87 -13.11 -50.07
N GLY A 725 2.60 -13.04 -48.76
CA GLY A 725 2.26 -11.78 -48.09
C GLY A 725 1.70 -11.94 -46.67
N TYR A 726 1.21 -10.83 -46.12
CA TYR A 726 0.61 -10.78 -44.78
C TYR A 726 -0.57 -9.81 -44.72
N GLN A 727 -1.46 -10.03 -43.76
CA GLN A 727 -2.53 -9.10 -43.39
C GLN A 727 -2.27 -8.61 -41.97
N SER A 728 -2.32 -7.30 -41.73
CA SER A 728 -2.16 -6.72 -40.40
C SER A 728 -3.46 -6.80 -39.59
N VAL A 729 -3.34 -6.85 -38.26
CA VAL A 729 -4.48 -6.60 -37.37
C VAL A 729 -4.93 -5.13 -37.47
N GLU A 730 -6.14 -4.84 -37.00
CA GLU A 730 -6.67 -3.47 -36.90
C GLU A 730 -6.22 -2.76 -35.62
N GLY A 731 -6.47 -1.45 -35.55
CA GLY A 731 -6.22 -0.62 -34.37
C GLY A 731 -4.73 -0.48 -34.03
N TYR A 732 -4.43 -0.29 -32.75
CA TYR A 732 -3.07 -0.06 -32.27
C TYR A 732 -2.13 -1.25 -32.52
N GLY A 733 -2.67 -2.48 -32.55
CA GLY A 733 -1.90 -3.69 -32.78
C GLY A 733 -1.15 -3.69 -34.11
N ARG A 734 -1.65 -2.96 -35.12
CA ARG A 734 -0.98 -2.78 -36.42
C ARG A 734 0.42 -2.15 -36.29
N TYR A 735 0.63 -1.34 -35.24
CA TYR A 735 1.82 -0.51 -35.07
C TYR A 735 2.73 -0.99 -33.92
N GLU A 736 2.29 -2.00 -33.15
CA GLU A 736 3.03 -2.57 -32.02
C GLU A 736 3.60 -3.96 -32.35
N ALA A 737 4.58 -3.99 -33.26
CA ALA A 737 5.25 -5.23 -33.62
C ALA A 737 6.13 -5.76 -32.46
N GLY A 738 6.10 -7.08 -32.27
CA GLY A 738 6.81 -7.78 -31.21
C GLY A 738 5.99 -7.94 -29.93
N THR A 739 6.63 -8.44 -28.87
CA THR A 739 6.03 -8.41 -27.53
C THR A 739 6.21 -6.98 -26.98
N PRO A 740 5.12 -6.25 -26.69
CA PRO A 740 5.23 -4.87 -26.24
C PRO A 740 5.76 -4.79 -24.81
N ASN A 741 6.07 -3.57 -24.35
CA ASN A 741 6.35 -3.30 -22.94
C ASN A 741 5.03 -3.35 -22.12
N ILE A 742 4.52 -4.56 -21.88
CA ILE A 742 3.20 -4.79 -21.27
C ILE A 742 3.11 -4.17 -19.87
N ALA A 743 4.11 -4.44 -19.03
CA ALA A 743 4.17 -3.89 -17.67
C ALA A 743 4.21 -2.35 -17.72
N GLY A 744 5.08 -1.79 -18.57
CA GLY A 744 5.21 -0.36 -18.78
C GLY A 744 3.89 0.28 -19.21
N GLY A 745 3.22 -0.27 -20.22
CA GLY A 745 1.93 0.23 -20.69
C GLY A 745 0.85 0.21 -19.60
N ILE A 746 0.77 -0.87 -18.82
CA ILE A 746 -0.16 -0.94 -17.67
C ILE A 746 0.19 0.13 -16.63
N GLY A 747 1.49 0.30 -16.30
CA GLY A 747 1.97 1.33 -15.39
C GLY A 747 1.66 2.74 -15.87
N LEU A 748 1.79 3.01 -17.18
CA LEU A 748 1.41 4.27 -17.81
C LEU A 748 -0.09 4.55 -17.66
N GLY A 749 -0.94 3.53 -17.84
CA GLY A 749 -2.38 3.66 -17.57
C GLY A 749 -2.70 4.02 -16.12
N VAL A 750 -1.89 3.56 -15.15
CA VAL A 750 -2.05 3.94 -13.73
C VAL A 750 -1.49 5.35 -13.46
N ALA A 751 -0.46 5.77 -14.18
CA ALA A 751 0.06 7.14 -14.12
C ALA A 751 -0.99 8.15 -14.60
N VAL A 752 -1.73 7.82 -15.66
CA VAL A 752 -2.89 8.59 -16.12
C VAL A 752 -3.94 8.73 -15.02
N ASP A 753 -4.38 7.63 -14.40
CA ASP A 753 -5.36 7.71 -13.30
C ASP A 753 -4.88 8.63 -12.17
N TYR A 754 -3.57 8.60 -11.87
CA TYR A 754 -2.97 9.42 -10.81
C TYR A 754 -3.01 10.91 -11.15
N LEU A 755 -2.70 11.28 -12.39
CA LEU A 755 -2.80 12.67 -12.88
C LEU A 755 -4.26 13.14 -12.93
N GLU A 756 -5.18 12.29 -13.39
CA GLU A 756 -6.63 12.58 -13.39
C GLU A 756 -7.17 12.78 -11.96
N GLU A 757 -6.71 12.00 -10.98
CA GLU A 757 -7.15 12.14 -9.57
C GLU A 757 -6.74 13.49 -8.96
N ILE A 758 -5.56 14.00 -9.32
CA ILE A 758 -5.08 15.31 -8.85
C ILE A 758 -5.79 16.44 -9.60
N GLY A 759 -6.01 16.25 -10.90
CA GLY A 759 -6.58 17.25 -11.80
C GLY A 759 -5.49 18.11 -12.45
N MET A 760 -5.47 18.13 -13.79
CA MET A 760 -4.45 18.85 -14.56
C MET A 760 -4.52 20.37 -14.39
N GLU A 761 -5.70 20.92 -14.11
CA GLU A 761 -5.85 22.36 -13.82
C GLU A 761 -5.14 22.74 -12.52
N ALA A 762 -5.29 21.93 -11.48
CA ALA A 762 -4.62 22.15 -10.19
C ALA A 762 -3.10 22.00 -10.32
N ILE A 763 -2.63 21.01 -11.11
CA ILE A 763 -1.21 20.84 -11.43
C ILE A 763 -0.68 22.07 -12.15
N ARG A 764 -1.38 22.52 -13.20
CA ARG A 764 -1.00 23.72 -13.95
C ARG A 764 -0.86 24.93 -13.04
N GLN A 765 -1.87 25.19 -12.21
CA GLN A 765 -1.88 26.35 -11.33
C GLN A 765 -0.70 26.30 -10.34
N HIS A 766 -0.47 25.16 -9.69
CA HIS A 766 0.64 25.00 -8.75
C HIS A 766 2.00 25.21 -9.40
N GLU A 767 2.23 24.61 -10.56
CA GLU A 767 3.49 24.79 -11.28
C GLU A 767 3.67 26.23 -11.75
N GLU A 768 2.60 26.91 -12.18
CA GLU A 768 2.63 28.31 -12.61
C GLU A 768 2.99 29.26 -11.46
N GLU A 769 2.41 29.06 -10.28
CA GLU A 769 2.70 29.82 -9.05
C GLU A 769 4.17 29.69 -8.66
N LEU A 770 4.69 28.46 -8.61
CA LEU A 770 6.09 28.18 -8.27
C LEU A 770 7.07 28.73 -9.30
N THR A 771 6.73 28.63 -10.58
CA THR A 771 7.56 29.12 -11.69
C THR A 771 7.66 30.63 -11.68
N THR A 772 6.53 31.31 -11.44
CA THR A 772 6.49 32.77 -11.31
C THR A 772 7.33 33.22 -10.12
N ARG A 773 7.20 32.55 -8.97
CA ARG A 773 8.04 32.80 -7.80
C ARG A 773 9.53 32.65 -8.10
N LEU A 774 9.92 31.59 -8.82
CA LEU A 774 11.31 31.35 -9.21
C LEU A 774 11.84 32.47 -10.12
N ILE A 775 11.09 32.83 -11.16
CA ILE A 775 11.48 33.89 -12.11
C ILE A 775 11.61 35.23 -11.38
N ASP A 776 10.64 35.60 -10.54
CA ASP A 776 10.66 36.84 -9.77
C ASP A 776 11.83 36.89 -8.77
N GLY A 777 12.18 35.75 -8.18
CA GLY A 777 13.31 35.62 -7.27
C GLY A 777 14.64 35.81 -7.98
N LEU A 778 14.86 35.09 -9.08
CA LEU A 778 16.09 35.14 -9.86
C LEU A 778 16.31 36.49 -10.56
N SER A 779 15.23 37.14 -11.03
CA SER A 779 15.30 38.43 -11.74
C SER A 779 15.85 39.57 -10.87
N ARG A 780 15.87 39.41 -9.55
CA ARG A 780 16.41 40.40 -8.60
C ARG A 780 17.95 40.39 -8.55
N PHE A 781 18.59 39.36 -9.09
CA PHE A 781 20.03 39.20 -9.02
C PHE A 781 20.71 39.77 -10.25
N LYS A 782 21.52 40.82 -10.04
CA LYS A 782 22.39 41.35 -11.11
C LYS A 782 23.33 40.25 -11.60
N GLY A 783 23.41 40.09 -12.92
CA GLY A 783 24.23 39.07 -13.57
C GLY A 783 23.54 37.71 -13.75
N VAL A 784 22.27 37.56 -13.36
CA VAL A 784 21.46 36.39 -13.71
C VAL A 784 20.54 36.76 -14.88
N THR A 785 20.61 36.01 -15.99
CA THR A 785 19.73 36.21 -17.15
C THR A 785 18.81 35.01 -17.30
N ILE A 786 17.49 35.27 -17.40
CA ILE A 786 16.45 34.24 -17.51
C ILE A 786 15.96 34.17 -18.96
N TYR A 787 15.73 32.96 -19.46
CA TYR A 787 15.23 32.67 -20.80
C TYR A 787 13.89 31.95 -20.70
N ALA A 788 12.81 32.73 -20.64
CA ALA A 788 11.43 32.27 -20.64
C ALA A 788 10.50 33.43 -21.03
N PRO A 789 9.33 33.17 -21.65
CA PRO A 789 8.29 34.19 -21.84
C PRO A 789 7.91 34.86 -20.51
N ALA A 790 7.63 36.16 -20.52
CA ALA A 790 7.34 36.94 -19.30
C ALA A 790 5.92 36.69 -18.74
N GLU A 791 4.95 36.40 -19.60
CA GLU A 791 3.57 36.11 -19.20
C GLU A 791 3.43 34.63 -18.77
N PRO A 792 2.90 34.34 -17.56
CA PRO A 792 2.77 32.97 -17.03
C PRO A 792 2.02 32.00 -17.94
N GLU A 793 0.94 32.45 -18.60
CA GLU A 793 0.11 31.64 -19.50
C GLU A 793 0.86 31.14 -20.74
N ASN A 794 1.97 31.79 -21.09
CA ASN A 794 2.78 31.45 -22.26
C ASN A 794 3.96 30.51 -21.93
N ARG A 795 4.05 30.00 -20.70
CA ARG A 795 5.12 29.09 -20.27
C ARG A 795 4.64 27.95 -19.39
N ILE A 796 5.36 26.83 -19.40
CA ILE A 796 5.28 25.76 -18.39
C ILE A 796 6.33 25.97 -17.29
N GLY A 797 6.39 25.06 -16.31
CA GLY A 797 7.35 25.11 -15.22
C GLY A 797 8.80 24.75 -15.57
N VAL A 798 9.33 25.35 -16.64
CA VAL A 798 10.73 25.21 -17.09
C VAL A 798 11.37 26.59 -17.10
N VAL A 799 12.42 26.77 -16.31
CA VAL A 799 13.17 28.03 -16.20
C VAL A 799 14.63 27.78 -16.57
N SER A 800 15.03 28.26 -17.74
CA SER A 800 16.44 28.32 -18.14
C SER A 800 17.05 29.65 -17.72
N PHE A 801 18.28 29.63 -17.23
CA PHE A 801 19.02 30.83 -16.87
C PHE A 801 20.53 30.65 -17.00
N THR A 802 21.23 31.77 -17.05
CA THR A 802 22.70 31.87 -16.99
C THR A 802 23.11 32.82 -15.88
N ILE A 803 24.33 32.65 -15.38
CA ILE A 803 24.97 33.56 -14.44
C ILE A 803 26.24 34.08 -15.11
N ASP A 804 26.40 35.40 -15.19
CA ASP A 804 27.53 36.05 -15.85
C ASP A 804 28.84 35.43 -15.36
N GLY A 805 29.73 35.08 -16.29
CA GLY A 805 31.07 34.59 -15.96
C GLY A 805 31.14 33.20 -15.33
N LEU A 806 30.03 32.47 -15.17
CA LEU A 806 30.01 31.09 -14.69
C LEU A 806 29.52 30.14 -15.78
N HIS A 807 30.18 28.98 -15.89
CA HIS A 807 29.76 27.94 -16.82
C HIS A 807 28.51 27.22 -16.28
N PRO A 808 27.47 26.92 -17.10
CA PRO A 808 26.26 26.25 -16.61
C PRO A 808 26.50 24.92 -15.87
N HIS A 809 27.45 24.12 -16.33
CA HIS A 809 27.85 22.88 -15.62
C HIS A 809 28.42 23.16 -14.23
N GLU A 810 29.25 24.19 -14.06
CA GLU A 810 29.81 24.56 -12.76
C GLU A 810 28.71 24.99 -11.79
N VAL A 811 27.72 25.76 -12.26
CA VAL A 811 26.58 26.17 -11.43
C VAL A 811 25.76 24.94 -11.00
N ALA A 812 25.49 24.01 -11.91
CA ALA A 812 24.75 22.78 -11.58
C ALA A 812 25.52 21.87 -10.60
N GLU A 813 26.84 21.74 -10.77
CA GLU A 813 27.69 20.97 -9.85
C GLU A 813 27.69 21.57 -8.44
N ARG A 814 27.80 22.89 -8.31
CA ARG A 814 27.72 23.58 -7.00
C ARG A 814 26.35 23.41 -6.35
N LEU A 815 25.27 23.52 -7.11
CA LEU A 815 23.91 23.31 -6.59
C LEU A 815 23.70 21.90 -6.04
N ASP A 816 24.22 20.87 -6.72
CA ASP A 816 24.16 19.49 -6.24
C ASP A 816 25.03 19.30 -4.99
N ALA A 817 26.32 19.69 -5.07
CA ALA A 817 27.29 19.44 -4.02
C ALA A 817 27.03 20.23 -2.72
N ASP A 818 26.63 21.50 -2.84
CA ASP A 818 26.55 22.41 -1.69
C ASP A 818 25.13 22.53 -1.12
N ALA A 819 24.10 22.24 -1.93
CA ALA A 819 22.70 22.46 -1.56
C ALA A 819 21.77 21.26 -1.82
N GLU A 820 22.27 20.14 -2.34
CA GLU A 820 21.47 18.94 -2.69
C GLU A 820 20.33 19.27 -3.69
N ILE A 821 20.55 20.26 -4.58
CA ILE A 821 19.59 20.72 -5.58
C ILE A 821 19.96 20.17 -6.96
N LEU A 822 19.11 19.28 -7.47
CA LEU A 822 19.30 18.59 -8.73
C LEU A 822 18.65 19.38 -9.87
N VAL A 823 19.48 20.02 -10.70
CA VAL A 823 19.10 20.74 -11.92
C VAL A 823 19.81 20.17 -13.14
N ARG A 824 19.38 20.55 -14.35
CA ARG A 824 20.07 20.19 -15.60
C ARG A 824 20.96 21.35 -16.08
N SER A 825 22.03 21.04 -16.77
CA SER A 825 22.86 22.03 -17.48
C SER A 825 23.23 21.55 -18.89
N GLY A 826 23.50 22.49 -19.79
CA GLY A 826 23.93 22.25 -21.17
C GLY A 826 22.89 22.69 -22.20
N TYR A 827 22.85 22.02 -23.36
CA TYR A 827 21.99 22.42 -24.49
C TYR A 827 20.55 21.89 -24.43
N HIS A 828 20.24 21.02 -23.46
CA HIS A 828 18.93 20.37 -23.31
C HIS A 828 18.40 19.70 -24.58
N CYS A 829 19.30 19.19 -25.43
CA CYS A 829 18.98 18.65 -26.75
C CYS A 829 18.18 19.64 -27.63
N CYS A 830 18.46 20.94 -27.51
CA CYS A 830 17.85 22.04 -28.25
C CYS A 830 18.94 23.03 -28.73
N GLN A 831 20.04 22.48 -29.24
CA GLN A 831 21.24 23.25 -29.60
C GLN A 831 21.00 24.39 -30.61
N PRO A 832 20.17 24.25 -31.67
CA PRO A 832 19.88 25.36 -32.57
C PRO A 832 19.25 26.58 -31.87
N LEU A 833 18.41 26.37 -30.86
CA LEU A 833 17.88 27.46 -30.03
C LEU A 833 18.99 28.14 -29.24
N MET A 834 19.89 27.37 -28.65
CA MET A 834 21.03 27.91 -27.89
C MET A 834 21.94 28.77 -28.77
N GLU A 835 22.22 28.32 -30.00
CA GLU A 835 22.95 29.11 -30.99
C GLU A 835 22.21 30.39 -31.36
N ARG A 836 20.89 30.33 -31.60
CA ARG A 836 20.04 31.49 -31.92
C ARG A 836 20.02 32.53 -30.79
N LEU A 837 20.10 32.07 -29.54
CA LEU A 837 20.14 32.91 -28.33
C LEU A 837 21.56 33.39 -27.97
N GLY A 838 22.59 32.94 -28.69
CA GLY A 838 23.99 33.30 -28.41
C GLY A 838 24.56 32.63 -27.15
N LEU A 839 24.14 31.40 -26.86
CA LEU A 839 24.49 30.63 -25.65
C LEU A 839 25.33 29.40 -26.01
N PRO A 840 26.61 29.56 -26.38
CA PRO A 840 27.47 28.47 -26.85
C PRO A 840 27.74 27.39 -25.79
N GLU A 841 27.60 27.72 -24.50
CA GLU A 841 27.76 26.78 -23.38
C GLU A 841 26.42 26.24 -22.85
N GLY A 842 25.30 26.65 -23.45
CA GLY A 842 23.94 26.32 -23.01
C GLY A 842 23.49 27.08 -21.76
N THR A 843 22.58 26.48 -20.98
CA THR A 843 21.96 27.10 -19.79
C THR A 843 21.92 26.14 -18.61
N VAL A 844 21.72 26.68 -17.41
CA VAL A 844 21.16 25.91 -16.29
C VAL A 844 19.65 25.88 -16.48
N ARG A 845 19.01 24.74 -16.20
CA ARG A 845 17.57 24.57 -16.29
C ARG A 845 17.02 23.94 -15.02
N ALA A 846 16.23 24.71 -14.30
CA ALA A 846 15.37 24.21 -13.23
C ALA A 846 13.98 23.94 -13.82
N SER A 847 13.44 22.75 -13.56
CA SER A 847 12.12 22.36 -14.01
C SER A 847 11.28 21.82 -12.86
N ILE A 848 10.18 22.53 -12.62
CA ILE A 848 9.18 22.24 -11.60
C ILE A 848 8.41 20.99 -12.02
N GLY A 849 8.04 20.18 -11.04
CA GLY A 849 7.05 19.12 -11.22
C GLY A 849 5.99 19.21 -10.14
N LEU A 850 4.91 18.46 -10.35
CA LEU A 850 3.74 18.36 -9.46
C LEU A 850 4.07 18.09 -7.97
N TYR A 851 5.24 17.57 -7.63
CA TYR A 851 5.65 17.29 -6.25
C TYR A 851 6.60 18.36 -5.68
N THR A 852 6.93 19.41 -6.43
CA THR A 852 7.83 20.50 -6.00
C THR A 852 7.12 21.43 -5.03
N THR A 853 7.84 21.97 -4.06
CA THR A 853 7.32 22.85 -3.01
C THR A 853 7.85 24.28 -3.13
N GLU A 854 7.14 25.24 -2.55
CA GLU A 854 7.62 26.63 -2.42
C GLU A 854 8.98 26.73 -1.72
N ASN A 855 9.18 25.94 -0.66
CA ASN A 855 10.44 25.94 0.09
C ASN A 855 11.62 25.45 -0.76
N GLU A 856 11.41 24.47 -1.63
CA GLU A 856 12.44 23.99 -2.57
C GLU A 856 12.81 25.07 -3.60
N VAL A 857 11.83 25.85 -4.07
CA VAL A 857 12.06 27.01 -4.95
C VAL A 857 12.83 28.10 -4.20
N ASP A 858 12.47 28.38 -2.95
CA ASP A 858 13.17 29.37 -2.12
C ASP A 858 14.62 28.99 -1.84
N LEU A 859 14.89 27.71 -1.57
CA LEU A 859 16.24 27.19 -1.39
C LEU A 859 17.06 27.30 -2.68
N LEU A 860 16.47 27.05 -3.85
CA LEU A 860 17.14 27.32 -5.13
C LEU A 860 17.48 28.81 -5.29
N ILE A 861 16.53 29.72 -5.02
CA ILE A 861 16.78 31.16 -5.12
C ILE A 861 17.92 31.57 -4.17
N ALA A 862 17.93 31.05 -2.94
CA ALA A 862 18.98 31.32 -1.96
C ALA A 862 20.34 30.77 -2.40
N ALA A 863 20.41 29.53 -2.90
CA ALA A 863 21.64 28.93 -3.39
C ALA A 863 22.20 29.68 -4.61
N ILE A 864 21.35 30.08 -5.55
CA ILE A 864 21.77 30.91 -6.69
C ILE A 864 22.29 32.28 -6.24
N LYS A 865 21.67 32.88 -5.21
CA LYS A 865 22.18 34.13 -4.62
C LYS A 865 23.59 33.94 -4.08
N GLU A 866 23.85 32.86 -3.36
CA GLU A 866 25.17 32.55 -2.82
C GLU A 866 26.20 32.28 -3.93
N ILE A 867 25.85 31.51 -4.95
CA ILE A 867 26.71 31.26 -6.12
C ILE A 867 27.02 32.57 -6.86
N ASN A 868 26.03 33.45 -7.04
CA ASN A 868 26.19 34.74 -7.72
C ASN A 868 27.02 35.73 -6.88
N GLN A 869 26.93 35.67 -5.55
CA GLN A 869 27.71 36.50 -4.63
C GLN A 869 29.13 35.96 -4.40
N GLY A 870 29.31 34.64 -4.50
CA GLY A 870 30.58 33.91 -4.35
C GLY A 870 31.42 33.86 -5.63
N ARG A 871 31.27 34.89 -6.47
CA ARG A 871 32.41 35.43 -7.21
C ARG A 871 33.48 35.96 -6.25
#